data_AF-A0AAV6A8L5-F1
#
_entry.id   AF-A0AAV6A8L5-F1
#
_cell.length_a   1.000
_cell.length_b   1.000
_cell.length_c   1.000
_cell.angle_alpha   90.00
_cell.angle_beta   90.00
_cell.angle_gamma   90.00
#
_symmetry.space_group_name_H-M   'P 1'
#
loop_
_entity.id
_entity.type
_entity.pdbx_description
1 polymer ?
#
loop_
_entity_poly.entity_id
_entity_poly.type
_entity_poly.pdbx_seq_one_letter_code
_entity_poly.pdbx_strand_id
1 'polypeptide(L)'
;MSTADLDPITLELVQEGMIATVGEMRAYLWRTAYSVNIHEAQDFSCALLDRDGRLVAKGSQDHFLHIIPVSYSTRLVIERFAGRIAPGDVFLHNDPYTGGTHLNDIAFIRPVFVDGTPAFFVCVRAHWEDVGGMAAGSLSGNATEIYQEGVRIPPIKMIDRGLVAEAAFELLMANVRAPQKSQGDFRAMMGTCEIGERKLQALMSRYGSATVLACSQRMLERSESRMRQAITTVRDGSYVYEFHLENSGGSPEPVRARVTLTVSGDEVTADFAGSSPPVHGPINVGPAMAPMMVFTCLKSLLDPDGAINDGAMTPIHVNLPAESYLNARRPAACSGMAEATFSVATTMLGALAAMLPERAVGDLKGAGNNFYIGGRHRETGEPFLFYEFAAGGSGAFRGGDGNNGCRTFLEGDFGSIQPVEVAENECPLLIERSALRSDSGGPGRWRGGLGIDRRIQVLTEGATLSYLGDKIQIPPFGVQGAESSGANAFGVIRDGKEFDPAPVPGKVTGYRLVTGDVTFSRSAGGGGYGDPLERDPNEVALDVAYGYVSERGALEDYGVVVRPKTQRGLRMPEHWEVDHAATRELRARLRQQHRRFTLVQASRPTSMAGRHLCFASRATLAALEIEGGSPIEILGPAGAPLRLWMELEEGMSDASLAVDEPAVQVLNVAFGDTCQVRRLRDTRG
;
A
#
# COMPACT_ATOMS: atom_id res chain seq x y z
N MET A 1 -29.17 14.45 27.71
CA MET A 1 -27.96 14.99 28.36
C MET A 1 -27.22 15.82 27.33
N SER A 2 -26.71 16.99 27.71
CA SER A 2 -25.73 17.69 26.89
C SER A 2 -24.44 16.86 26.86
N THR A 3 -23.69 16.88 25.77
CA THR A 3 -22.36 16.24 25.71
C THR A 3 -21.39 16.80 26.75
N ALA A 4 -21.64 18.02 27.24
CA ALA A 4 -20.88 18.68 28.30
C ALA A 4 -21.05 18.08 29.71
N ASP A 5 -22.10 17.27 29.94
CA ASP A 5 -22.41 16.69 31.26
C ASP A 5 -21.98 15.21 31.38
N LEU A 6 -21.28 14.66 30.37
CA LEU A 6 -20.82 13.28 30.38
C LEU A 6 -19.65 13.10 31.35
N ASP A 7 -19.83 12.20 32.32
CA ASP A 7 -18.76 11.76 33.20
C ASP A 7 -17.58 11.17 32.39
N PRO A 8 -16.35 11.69 32.55
CA PRO A 8 -15.18 11.22 31.80
C PRO A 8 -14.88 9.73 31.99
N ILE A 9 -15.18 9.18 33.17
CA ILE A 9 -14.97 7.74 33.45
C ILE A 9 -15.94 6.93 32.59
N THR A 10 -17.21 7.32 32.55
CA THR A 10 -18.23 6.69 31.70
C THR A 10 -17.89 6.78 30.23
N LEU A 11 -17.41 7.94 29.75
CA LEU A 11 -16.96 8.10 28.36
C LEU A 11 -15.88 7.08 28.00
N GLU A 12 -14.86 6.95 28.84
CA GLU A 12 -13.74 6.04 28.58
C GLU A 12 -14.18 4.57 28.66
N LEU A 13 -15.02 4.20 29.64
CA LEU A 13 -15.58 2.85 29.75
C LEU A 13 -16.45 2.46 28.54
N VAL A 14 -17.24 3.40 28.01
CA VAL A 14 -18.05 3.15 26.81
C VAL A 14 -17.16 3.03 25.58
N GLN A 15 -16.16 3.90 25.42
CA GLN A 15 -15.20 3.81 24.32
C GLN A 15 -14.48 2.45 24.33
N GLU A 16 -13.88 2.08 25.46
CA GLU A 16 -13.17 0.79 25.57
C GLU A 16 -14.13 -0.40 25.40
N GLY A 17 -15.39 -0.27 25.84
CA GLY A 17 -16.43 -1.26 25.58
C GLY A 17 -16.76 -1.43 24.09
N MET A 18 -16.78 -0.33 23.32
CA MET A 18 -16.96 -0.37 21.86
C MET A 18 -15.73 -0.97 21.15
N ILE A 19 -14.52 -0.60 21.56
CA ILE A 19 -13.27 -1.18 21.03
C ILE A 19 -13.20 -2.68 21.34
N ALA A 20 -13.54 -3.08 22.58
CA ALA A 20 -13.61 -4.48 22.96
C ALA A 20 -14.67 -5.25 22.16
N THR A 21 -15.81 -4.62 21.85
CA THR A 21 -16.83 -5.21 20.95
C THR A 21 -16.23 -5.52 19.57
N VAL A 22 -15.49 -4.58 18.99
CA VAL A 22 -14.80 -4.80 17.71
C VAL A 22 -13.75 -5.91 17.84
N GLY A 23 -12.97 -5.92 18.92
CA GLY A 23 -12.00 -6.99 19.20
C GLY A 23 -12.64 -8.37 19.28
N GLU A 24 -13.80 -8.51 19.92
CA GLU A 24 -14.56 -9.76 19.98
C GLU A 24 -15.13 -10.17 18.62
N MET A 25 -15.62 -9.22 17.83
CA MET A 25 -16.05 -9.49 16.45
C MET A 25 -14.89 -10.05 15.62
N ARG A 26 -13.72 -9.39 15.64
CA ARG A 26 -12.52 -9.88 14.96
C ARG A 26 -12.16 -11.27 15.43
N ALA A 27 -12.15 -11.48 16.75
CA ALA A 27 -11.78 -12.72 17.40
C ALA A 27 -12.69 -13.89 17.06
N TYR A 28 -13.94 -13.62 16.68
CA TYR A 28 -14.88 -14.61 16.17
C TYR A 28 -14.63 -14.90 14.69
N LEU A 29 -14.50 -13.86 13.85
CA LEU A 29 -14.36 -14.02 12.41
C LEU A 29 -13.12 -14.85 12.06
N TRP A 30 -11.94 -14.49 12.55
CA TRP A 30 -10.70 -15.22 12.21
C TRP A 30 -10.69 -16.67 12.71
N ARG A 31 -11.50 -17.04 13.71
CA ARG A 31 -11.60 -18.43 14.21
C ARG A 31 -12.66 -19.27 13.51
N THR A 32 -13.57 -18.64 12.78
CA THR A 32 -14.72 -19.30 12.16
C THR A 32 -14.74 -19.21 10.65
N ALA A 33 -13.89 -18.36 10.07
CA ALA A 33 -13.68 -18.26 8.64
C ALA A 33 -13.02 -19.52 8.06
N TYR A 34 -13.28 -19.74 6.77
CA TYR A 34 -12.83 -20.90 6.00
C TYR A 34 -11.68 -20.53 5.07
N SER A 35 -11.69 -19.32 4.50
CA SER A 35 -10.61 -18.88 3.61
C SER A 35 -9.34 -18.51 4.35
N VAL A 36 -8.19 -18.89 3.79
CA VAL A 36 -6.85 -18.59 4.34
C VAL A 36 -6.62 -17.08 4.41
N ASN A 37 -7.22 -16.32 3.48
CA ASN A 37 -7.17 -14.86 3.47
C ASN A 37 -7.78 -14.24 4.74
N ILE A 38 -8.77 -14.90 5.37
CA ILE A 38 -9.42 -14.38 6.57
C ILE A 38 -8.82 -14.98 7.84
N HIS A 39 -8.70 -16.30 7.96
CA HIS A 39 -8.28 -16.92 9.23
C HIS A 39 -6.76 -16.85 9.47
N GLU A 40 -5.95 -16.86 8.41
CA GLU A 40 -4.49 -16.80 8.51
C GLU A 40 -3.97 -15.40 8.22
N ALA A 41 -4.31 -14.84 7.04
CA ALA A 41 -3.81 -13.53 6.64
C ALA A 41 -4.47 -12.39 7.44
N GLN A 42 -5.72 -12.56 7.88
CA GLN A 42 -6.52 -11.54 8.55
C GLN A 42 -6.87 -10.32 7.67
N ASP A 43 -7.14 -10.55 6.38
CA ASP A 43 -7.63 -9.53 5.44
C ASP A 43 -9.11 -9.17 5.69
N PHE A 44 -9.37 -8.54 6.83
CA PHE A 44 -10.71 -8.10 7.18
C PHE A 44 -10.70 -6.97 8.20
N SER A 45 -11.81 -6.25 8.25
CA SER A 45 -12.10 -5.25 9.28
C SER A 45 -13.48 -5.41 9.86
N CYS A 46 -13.58 -5.18 11.16
CA CYS A 46 -14.81 -4.99 11.92
C CYS A 46 -14.92 -3.53 12.34
N ALA A 47 -16.12 -2.97 12.28
CA ALA A 47 -16.35 -1.56 12.61
C ALA A 47 -17.74 -1.34 13.21
N LEU A 48 -17.81 -0.34 14.10
CA LEU A 48 -19.07 0.20 14.61
C LEU A 48 -19.25 1.61 14.05
N LEU A 49 -20.43 1.86 13.49
CA LEU A 49 -20.81 3.14 12.93
C LEU A 49 -22.05 3.69 13.64
N ASP A 50 -22.17 5.00 13.72
CA ASP A 50 -23.37 5.65 14.26
C ASP A 50 -24.52 5.69 13.26
N ARG A 51 -25.64 6.31 13.68
CA ARG A 51 -26.86 6.46 12.88
C ARG A 51 -26.66 7.15 11.52
N ASP A 52 -25.62 7.97 11.39
CA ASP A 52 -25.31 8.74 10.18
C ASP A 52 -24.25 8.02 9.32
N GLY A 53 -23.89 6.79 9.70
CA GLY A 53 -22.87 5.99 9.03
C GLY A 53 -21.46 6.55 9.24
N ARG A 54 -21.22 7.25 10.37
CA ARG A 54 -19.88 7.70 10.75
C ARG A 54 -19.15 6.63 11.53
N LEU A 55 -17.89 6.32 11.18
CA LEU A 55 -17.07 5.37 11.92
C LEU A 55 -16.85 5.88 13.35
N VAL A 56 -17.25 5.10 14.35
CA VAL A 56 -17.10 5.44 15.79
C VAL A 56 -15.98 4.65 16.42
N ALA A 57 -15.93 3.34 16.16
CA ALA A 57 -14.95 2.43 16.73
C ALA A 57 -14.48 1.40 15.70
N LYS A 58 -13.17 1.14 15.73
CA LYS A 58 -12.45 0.15 14.95
C LYS A 58 -11.27 -0.33 15.80
N GLY A 59 -10.85 -1.58 15.65
CA GLY A 59 -9.66 -2.13 16.30
C GLY A 59 -8.37 -1.66 15.63
N SER A 60 -7.28 -1.68 16.41
CA SER A 60 -5.92 -1.39 15.93
C SER A 60 -5.44 -2.38 14.88
N GLN A 61 -5.86 -3.64 14.99
CA GLN A 61 -5.49 -4.73 14.09
C GLN A 61 -6.35 -4.84 12.84
N ASP A 62 -7.45 -4.08 12.74
CA ASP A 62 -8.29 -4.08 11.55
C ASP A 62 -7.57 -3.42 10.37
N HIS A 63 -7.77 -3.95 9.18
CA HIS A 63 -7.14 -3.44 7.96
C HIS A 63 -7.47 -1.96 7.72
N PHE A 64 -6.44 -1.13 7.51
CA PHE A 64 -6.58 0.32 7.34
C PHE A 64 -7.29 0.70 6.02
N LEU A 65 -7.08 -0.06 4.94
CA LEU A 65 -7.81 0.08 3.65
C LEU A 65 -9.33 0.15 3.83
N HIS A 66 -9.89 -0.44 4.89
CA HIS A 66 -11.33 -0.45 5.14
C HIS A 66 -11.85 0.80 5.88
N ILE A 67 -10.99 1.66 6.44
CA ILE A 67 -11.37 2.77 7.34
C ILE A 67 -12.45 3.68 6.74
N ILE A 68 -12.24 4.20 5.53
CA ILE A 68 -13.23 5.06 4.85
C ILE A 68 -14.27 4.23 4.08
N PRO A 69 -13.91 3.14 3.37
CA PRO A 69 -14.89 2.30 2.68
C PRO A 69 -16.05 1.82 3.56
N VAL A 70 -15.84 1.49 4.84
CA VAL A 70 -16.96 1.09 5.73
C VAL A 70 -17.95 2.23 5.97
N SER A 71 -17.48 3.46 6.20
CA SER A 71 -18.33 4.65 6.35
C SER A 71 -19.09 4.94 5.05
N TYR A 72 -18.39 4.89 3.91
CA TYR A 72 -18.98 5.14 2.59
C TYR A 72 -20.11 4.16 2.26
N SER A 73 -19.85 2.86 2.46
CA SER A 73 -20.82 1.79 2.20
C SER A 73 -22.05 1.90 3.10
N THR A 74 -21.84 2.23 4.38
CA THR A 74 -22.92 2.36 5.37
C THR A 74 -23.81 3.55 5.06
N ARG A 75 -23.24 4.72 4.74
CA ARG A 75 -24.00 5.90 4.32
C ARG A 75 -24.83 5.62 3.07
N LEU A 76 -24.26 4.91 2.11
CA LEU A 76 -24.97 4.53 0.89
C LEU A 76 -26.13 3.56 1.16
N VAL A 77 -25.98 2.63 2.11
CA VAL A 77 -27.08 1.77 2.58
C VAL A 77 -28.17 2.61 3.25
N ILE A 78 -27.80 3.52 4.15
CA ILE A 78 -28.75 4.42 4.84
C ILE A 78 -29.57 5.22 3.83
N GLU A 79 -28.90 5.85 2.85
CA GLU A 79 -29.55 6.64 1.82
C GLU A 79 -30.47 5.79 0.93
N ARG A 80 -29.96 4.71 0.36
CA ARG A 80 -30.70 3.88 -0.61
C ARG A 80 -31.92 3.20 0.01
N PHE A 81 -31.81 2.80 1.28
CA PHE A 81 -32.86 2.07 1.99
C PHE A 81 -33.59 2.93 3.03
N ALA A 82 -33.51 4.26 2.93
CA ALA A 82 -34.24 5.17 3.81
C ALA A 82 -35.72 4.77 3.95
N GLY A 83 -36.18 4.64 5.20
CA GLY A 83 -37.54 4.19 5.54
C GLY A 83 -37.83 2.69 5.31
N ARG A 84 -36.85 1.90 4.84
CA ARG A 84 -36.98 0.46 4.50
C ARG A 84 -35.99 -0.45 5.23
N ILE A 85 -35.22 0.09 6.17
CA ILE A 85 -34.32 -0.65 7.06
C ILE A 85 -35.14 -1.18 8.25
N ALA A 86 -35.05 -2.47 8.53
CA ALA A 86 -35.74 -3.15 9.62
C ALA A 86 -34.77 -3.95 10.51
N PRO A 87 -35.16 -4.26 11.77
CA PRO A 87 -34.38 -5.16 12.62
C PRO A 87 -34.17 -6.51 11.94
N GLY A 88 -32.95 -7.06 12.05
CA GLY A 88 -32.58 -8.33 11.43
C GLY A 88 -32.17 -8.25 9.96
N ASP A 89 -32.24 -7.06 9.34
CA ASP A 89 -31.73 -6.86 7.98
C ASP A 89 -30.20 -6.99 7.93
N VAL A 90 -29.65 -7.46 6.81
CA VAL A 90 -28.22 -7.36 6.49
C VAL A 90 -28.04 -6.97 5.02
N PHE A 91 -27.18 -5.99 4.79
CA PHE A 91 -26.88 -5.46 3.47
C PHE A 91 -25.48 -5.87 3.01
N LEU A 92 -25.34 -6.15 1.70
CA LEU A 92 -24.05 -6.40 1.07
C LEU A 92 -23.62 -5.28 0.13
N HIS A 93 -22.31 -5.05 0.02
CA HIS A 93 -21.70 -4.12 -0.93
C HIS A 93 -20.22 -4.44 -1.19
N ASN A 94 -19.78 -4.41 -2.45
CA ASN A 94 -18.36 -4.44 -2.83
C ASN A 94 -18.02 -3.49 -4.00
N ASP A 95 -18.99 -2.72 -4.49
CA ASP A 95 -18.84 -1.92 -5.72
C ASP A 95 -17.82 -0.77 -5.52
N PRO A 96 -16.65 -0.79 -6.20
CA PRO A 96 -15.58 0.16 -5.97
C PRO A 96 -15.99 1.60 -6.29
N TYR A 97 -16.84 1.81 -7.31
CA TYR A 97 -17.24 3.15 -7.74
C TYR A 97 -18.14 3.88 -6.73
N THR A 98 -18.74 3.13 -5.81
CA THR A 98 -19.71 3.65 -4.83
C THR A 98 -19.23 3.46 -3.39
N GLY A 99 -17.91 3.31 -3.18
CA GLY A 99 -17.30 3.25 -1.84
C GLY A 99 -16.75 1.88 -1.44
N GLY A 100 -16.73 0.92 -2.37
CA GLY A 100 -15.97 -0.32 -2.23
C GLY A 100 -14.46 -0.07 -2.37
N THR A 101 -13.67 -1.06 -2.00
CA THR A 101 -12.21 -1.10 -2.20
C THR A 101 -11.93 -1.73 -3.58
N HIS A 102 -12.25 -3.02 -3.70
CA HIS A 102 -12.28 -3.82 -4.92
C HIS A 102 -13.30 -4.96 -4.75
N LEU A 103 -13.50 -5.80 -5.77
CA LEU A 103 -14.61 -6.77 -5.76
C LEU A 103 -14.44 -7.91 -4.74
N ASN A 104 -13.22 -8.29 -4.37
CA ASN A 104 -13.00 -9.36 -3.39
C ASN A 104 -13.41 -8.93 -1.96
N ASP A 105 -13.39 -7.63 -1.65
CA ASP A 105 -13.75 -7.16 -0.31
C ASP A 105 -15.26 -6.91 -0.21
N ILE A 106 -15.96 -7.86 0.40
CA ILE A 106 -17.41 -7.78 0.58
C ILE A 106 -17.72 -7.21 1.96
N ALA A 107 -18.52 -6.15 2.01
CA ALA A 107 -19.04 -5.57 3.25
C ALA A 107 -20.39 -6.17 3.61
N PHE A 108 -20.56 -6.51 4.89
CA PHE A 108 -21.81 -6.89 5.55
C PHE A 108 -22.17 -5.77 6.52
N ILE A 109 -23.34 -5.16 6.35
CA ILE A 109 -23.78 -4.02 7.15
C ILE A 109 -25.09 -4.39 7.83
N ARG A 110 -25.09 -4.41 9.16
CA ARG A 110 -26.23 -4.78 10.00
C ARG A 110 -26.66 -3.61 10.88
N PRO A 111 -27.91 -3.12 10.81
CA PRO A 111 -28.42 -2.07 11.68
C PRO A 111 -28.64 -2.60 13.10
N VAL A 112 -28.40 -1.74 14.10
CA VAL A 112 -28.71 -1.97 15.52
C VAL A 112 -29.73 -0.93 15.95
N PHE A 113 -30.87 -1.40 16.44
CA PHE A 113 -32.03 -0.55 16.74
C PHE A 113 -32.08 -0.10 18.20
N VAL A 114 -32.54 1.14 18.40
CA VAL A 114 -32.98 1.70 19.69
C VAL A 114 -34.33 2.38 19.46
N ASP A 115 -35.32 2.04 20.28
CA ASP A 115 -36.67 2.62 20.24
C ASP A 115 -37.31 2.64 18.83
N GLY A 116 -37.09 1.56 18.06
CA GLY A 116 -37.65 1.40 16.72
C GLY A 116 -36.91 2.14 15.60
N THR A 117 -35.77 2.76 15.89
CA THR A 117 -34.93 3.46 14.90
C THR A 117 -33.52 2.88 14.83
N PRO A 118 -32.86 2.83 13.65
CA PRO A 118 -31.45 2.47 13.55
C PRO A 118 -30.59 3.51 14.29
N ALA A 119 -29.89 3.08 15.33
CA ALA A 119 -29.07 3.94 16.17
C ALA A 119 -27.57 3.78 15.88
N PHE A 120 -27.18 2.58 15.47
CA PHE A 120 -25.82 2.20 15.07
C PHE A 120 -25.87 1.18 13.94
N PHE A 121 -24.73 0.95 13.30
CA PHE A 121 -24.51 -0.13 12.35
C PHE A 121 -23.26 -0.90 12.72
N VAL A 122 -23.33 -2.21 12.57
CA VAL A 122 -22.19 -3.13 12.68
C VAL A 122 -21.76 -3.46 11.26
N CYS A 123 -20.50 -3.23 10.94
CA CYS A 123 -19.94 -3.53 9.64
C CYS A 123 -18.80 -4.55 9.75
N VAL A 124 -18.82 -5.54 8.87
CA VAL A 124 -17.72 -6.48 8.65
C VAL A 124 -17.37 -6.42 7.18
N ARG A 125 -16.12 -6.17 6.85
CA ARG A 125 -15.61 -6.23 5.47
C ARG A 125 -14.47 -7.21 5.42
N ALA A 126 -14.52 -8.18 4.51
CA ALA A 126 -13.50 -9.21 4.40
C ALA A 126 -13.20 -9.56 2.94
N HIS A 127 -11.95 -9.90 2.68
CA HIS A 127 -11.48 -10.31 1.37
C HIS A 127 -11.84 -11.78 1.11
N TRP A 128 -12.77 -12.01 0.19
CA TRP A 128 -13.11 -13.34 -0.29
C TRP A 128 -12.04 -13.82 -1.27
N GLU A 129 -11.63 -15.09 -1.15
CA GLU A 129 -10.60 -15.70 -2.00
C GLU A 129 -10.87 -15.49 -3.50
N ASP A 130 -12.13 -15.60 -3.92
CA ASP A 130 -12.52 -15.49 -5.31
C ASP A 130 -13.97 -14.98 -5.43
N VAL A 131 -14.20 -14.11 -6.41
CA VAL A 131 -15.52 -13.54 -6.74
C VAL A 131 -15.89 -13.73 -8.22
N GLY A 132 -15.29 -14.70 -8.90
CA GLY A 132 -15.66 -15.07 -10.27
C GLY A 132 -15.01 -14.26 -11.40
N GLY A 133 -13.88 -13.59 -11.14
CA GLY A 133 -13.14 -12.86 -12.18
C GLY A 133 -12.55 -13.79 -13.24
N MET A 134 -11.94 -13.25 -14.29
CA MET A 134 -11.39 -14.00 -15.42
C MET A 134 -10.24 -14.95 -15.03
N ALA A 135 -9.57 -14.69 -13.91
CA ALA A 135 -8.48 -15.48 -13.37
C ALA A 135 -8.81 -15.96 -11.95
N ALA A 136 -8.14 -17.04 -11.54
CA ALA A 136 -8.27 -17.55 -10.18
C ALA A 136 -7.83 -16.49 -9.16
N GLY A 137 -8.64 -16.28 -8.13
CA GLY A 137 -8.44 -15.22 -7.14
C GLY A 137 -9.09 -13.90 -7.49
N SER A 138 -9.78 -13.81 -8.65
CA SER A 138 -10.37 -12.58 -9.19
C SER A 138 -9.40 -11.41 -9.41
N LEU A 139 -8.10 -11.64 -9.29
CA LEU A 139 -7.04 -10.65 -9.50
C LEU A 139 -6.30 -10.94 -10.81
N SER A 140 -6.25 -9.93 -11.67
CA SER A 140 -5.76 -10.05 -13.05
C SER A 140 -4.85 -8.88 -13.36
N GLY A 141 -3.63 -9.15 -13.82
CA GLY A 141 -2.73 -8.12 -14.33
C GLY A 141 -3.18 -7.52 -15.66
N ASN A 142 -4.19 -8.11 -16.33
CA ASN A 142 -4.59 -7.79 -17.69
C ASN A 142 -6.09 -7.43 -17.82
N ALA A 143 -6.82 -7.31 -16.70
CA ALA A 143 -8.21 -6.87 -16.73
C ALA A 143 -8.31 -5.41 -17.17
N THR A 144 -9.17 -5.14 -18.13
CA THR A 144 -9.40 -3.80 -18.71
C THR A 144 -10.78 -3.26 -18.33
N GLU A 145 -11.71 -4.16 -18.02
CA GLU A 145 -13.05 -3.82 -17.57
C GLU A 145 -13.42 -4.57 -16.29
N ILE A 146 -14.17 -3.90 -15.40
CA ILE A 146 -14.67 -4.44 -14.13
C ILE A 146 -15.46 -5.74 -14.28
N TYR A 147 -16.09 -5.97 -15.44
CA TYR A 147 -16.84 -7.20 -15.72
C TYR A 147 -15.94 -8.44 -15.79
N GLN A 148 -14.65 -8.25 -16.03
CA GLN A 148 -13.67 -9.31 -16.04
C GLN A 148 -13.12 -9.61 -14.65
N GLU A 149 -13.47 -8.82 -13.63
CA GLU A 149 -12.93 -8.97 -12.27
C GLU A 149 -13.88 -9.74 -11.34
N GLY A 150 -15.13 -9.94 -11.77
CA GLY A 150 -16.08 -10.82 -11.10
C GLY A 150 -17.39 -10.14 -10.72
N VAL A 151 -18.05 -10.69 -9.69
CA VAL A 151 -19.37 -10.24 -9.27
C VAL A 151 -19.29 -8.89 -8.56
N ARG A 152 -19.91 -7.89 -9.18
CA ARG A 152 -20.13 -6.58 -8.57
C ARG A 152 -21.47 -6.52 -7.85
N ILE A 153 -21.42 -6.29 -6.55
CA ILE A 153 -22.52 -6.21 -5.60
C ILE A 153 -22.74 -4.72 -5.26
N PRO A 154 -23.72 -4.05 -5.90
CA PRO A 154 -24.20 -2.77 -5.39
C PRO A 154 -24.89 -2.99 -4.02
N PRO A 155 -25.24 -1.93 -3.27
CA PRO A 155 -25.95 -2.12 -2.01
C PRO A 155 -27.27 -2.88 -2.21
N ILE A 156 -27.31 -4.11 -1.72
CA ILE A 156 -28.48 -5.00 -1.76
C ILE A 156 -28.83 -5.45 -0.36
N LYS A 157 -30.13 -5.65 -0.10
CA LYS A 157 -30.60 -6.33 1.11
C LYS A 157 -30.47 -7.84 0.88
N MET A 158 -29.46 -8.46 1.49
CA MET A 158 -29.22 -9.90 1.39
C MET A 158 -30.00 -10.69 2.43
N ILE A 159 -30.30 -10.06 3.57
CA ILE A 159 -31.18 -10.62 4.59
C ILE A 159 -32.27 -9.61 4.88
N ASP A 160 -33.53 -10.02 4.77
CA ASP A 160 -34.71 -9.23 5.08
C ASP A 160 -35.38 -9.81 6.33
N ARG A 161 -35.29 -9.07 7.45
CA ARG A 161 -35.86 -9.46 8.74
C ARG A 161 -35.48 -10.89 9.18
N GLY A 162 -34.21 -11.26 8.99
CA GLY A 162 -33.68 -12.58 9.35
C GLY A 162 -33.87 -13.68 8.29
N LEU A 163 -34.48 -13.38 7.14
CA LEU A 163 -34.62 -14.33 6.03
C LEU A 163 -33.63 -14.01 4.91
N VAL A 164 -32.83 -15.00 4.52
CA VAL A 164 -31.87 -14.87 3.41
C VAL A 164 -32.63 -14.72 2.09
N ALA A 165 -32.17 -13.78 1.25
CA ALA A 165 -32.65 -13.63 -0.12
C ALA A 165 -32.07 -14.76 -1.00
N GLU A 166 -32.68 -15.95 -0.93
CA GLU A 166 -32.18 -17.18 -1.54
C GLU A 166 -31.76 -17.01 -3.01
N ALA A 167 -32.58 -16.35 -3.84
CA ALA A 167 -32.24 -16.14 -5.25
C ALA A 167 -30.96 -15.30 -5.44
N ALA A 168 -30.72 -14.30 -4.59
CA ALA A 168 -29.50 -13.48 -4.66
C ALA A 168 -28.29 -14.26 -4.14
N PHE A 169 -28.48 -15.06 -3.09
CA PHE A 169 -27.45 -15.92 -2.54
C PHE A 169 -27.03 -17.02 -3.52
N GLU A 170 -27.98 -17.73 -4.14
CA GLU A 170 -27.73 -18.74 -5.17
C GLU A 170 -27.01 -18.15 -6.37
N LEU A 171 -27.42 -16.96 -6.83
CA LEU A 171 -26.74 -16.26 -7.93
C LEU A 171 -25.29 -15.92 -7.57
N LEU A 172 -25.04 -15.43 -6.35
CA LEU A 172 -23.68 -15.12 -5.90
C LEU A 172 -22.82 -16.40 -5.86
N MET A 173 -23.33 -17.47 -5.23
CA MET A 173 -22.61 -18.75 -5.11
C MET A 173 -22.36 -19.44 -6.45
N ALA A 174 -23.23 -19.24 -7.45
CA ALA A 174 -23.04 -19.77 -8.80
C ALA A 174 -21.88 -19.11 -9.55
N ASN A 175 -21.41 -17.95 -9.09
CA ASN A 175 -20.38 -17.14 -9.76
C ASN A 175 -19.06 -17.09 -8.98
N VAL A 176 -18.82 -17.98 -8.01
CA VAL A 176 -17.53 -18.09 -7.30
C VAL A 176 -16.90 -19.46 -7.53
N ARG A 177 -15.56 -19.53 -7.58
CA ARG A 177 -14.85 -20.80 -7.88
C ARG A 177 -14.90 -21.86 -6.78
N ALA A 178 -14.97 -21.43 -5.52
CA ALA A 178 -14.96 -22.31 -4.34
C ALA A 178 -16.19 -22.03 -3.44
N PRO A 179 -17.41 -22.33 -3.92
CA PRO A 179 -18.64 -21.91 -3.24
C PRO A 179 -18.75 -22.46 -1.82
N GLN A 180 -18.24 -23.66 -1.51
CA GLN A 180 -18.29 -24.22 -0.17
C GLN A 180 -17.51 -23.36 0.84
N LYS A 181 -16.33 -22.85 0.46
CA LYS A 181 -15.54 -21.93 1.29
C LYS A 181 -16.24 -20.58 1.43
N SER A 182 -16.70 -20.01 0.31
CA SER A 182 -17.45 -18.73 0.32
C SER A 182 -18.72 -18.79 1.16
N GLN A 183 -19.44 -19.92 1.20
CA GLN A 183 -20.58 -20.14 2.09
C GLN A 183 -20.17 -20.18 3.56
N GLY A 184 -19.02 -20.80 3.87
CA GLY A 184 -18.43 -20.80 5.21
C GLY A 184 -18.12 -19.37 5.68
N ASP A 185 -17.42 -18.59 4.85
CA ASP A 185 -17.09 -17.19 5.14
C ASP A 185 -18.33 -16.32 5.26
N PHE A 186 -19.34 -16.50 4.39
CA PHE A 186 -20.63 -15.82 4.49
C PHE A 186 -21.27 -16.03 5.87
N ARG A 187 -21.30 -17.28 6.36
CA ARG A 187 -21.85 -17.61 7.68
C ARG A 187 -21.01 -17.04 8.82
N ALA A 188 -19.68 -17.08 8.69
CA ALA A 188 -18.76 -16.51 9.67
C ALA A 188 -18.95 -14.99 9.80
N MET A 189 -19.04 -14.27 8.68
CA MET A 189 -19.31 -12.83 8.65
C MET A 189 -20.68 -12.48 9.21
N MET A 190 -21.71 -13.28 8.90
CA MET A 190 -23.04 -13.14 9.49
C MET A 190 -23.04 -13.27 11.02
N GLY A 191 -22.43 -14.34 11.54
CA GLY A 191 -22.30 -14.53 13.00
C GLY A 191 -21.48 -13.41 13.67
N THR A 192 -20.50 -12.87 12.95
CA THR A 192 -19.70 -11.71 13.42
C THR A 192 -20.57 -10.46 13.58
N CYS A 193 -21.44 -10.17 12.60
CA CYS A 193 -22.39 -9.05 12.71
C CYS A 193 -23.36 -9.23 13.89
N GLU A 194 -23.86 -10.45 14.13
CA GLU A 194 -24.75 -10.76 15.26
C GLU A 194 -24.06 -10.60 16.62
N ILE A 195 -22.77 -10.93 16.72
CA ILE A 195 -21.96 -10.68 17.91
C ILE A 195 -21.84 -9.18 18.18
N GLY A 196 -21.51 -8.40 17.15
CA GLY A 196 -21.41 -6.95 17.26
C GLY A 196 -22.73 -6.32 17.73
N GLU A 197 -23.87 -6.74 17.16
CA GLU A 197 -25.19 -6.27 17.57
C GLU A 197 -25.45 -6.59 19.04
N ARG A 198 -25.29 -7.87 19.44
CA ARG A 198 -25.57 -8.32 20.80
C ARG A 198 -24.71 -7.59 21.83
N LYS A 199 -23.43 -7.37 21.52
CA LYS A 199 -22.48 -6.68 22.41
C LYS A 199 -22.83 -5.20 22.55
N LEU A 200 -23.19 -4.55 21.46
CA LEU A 200 -23.63 -3.16 21.49
C LEU A 200 -24.95 -2.99 22.25
N GLN A 201 -25.90 -3.91 22.07
CA GLN A 201 -27.14 -3.96 22.87
C GLN A 201 -26.88 -4.17 24.36
N ALA A 202 -25.92 -5.03 24.72
CA ALA A 202 -25.52 -5.23 26.11
C ALA A 202 -24.88 -3.96 26.70
N LEU A 203 -24.05 -3.26 25.93
CA LEU A 203 -23.45 -1.99 26.33
C LEU A 203 -24.53 -0.92 26.58
N MET A 204 -25.50 -0.80 25.67
CA MET A 204 -26.64 0.12 25.81
C MET A 204 -27.56 -0.25 26.99
N SER A 205 -27.74 -1.54 27.26
CA SER A 205 -28.53 -2.01 28.41
C SER A 205 -27.85 -1.69 29.75
N ARG A 206 -26.51 -1.70 29.79
CA ARG A 206 -25.72 -1.41 30.99
C ARG A 206 -25.62 0.09 31.30
N TYR A 207 -25.34 0.91 30.30
CA TYR A 207 -25.08 2.35 30.49
C TYR A 207 -26.25 3.26 30.09
N GLY A 208 -27.29 2.70 29.47
CA GLY A 208 -28.41 3.42 28.88
C GLY A 208 -28.11 3.87 27.45
N SER A 209 -29.05 3.65 26.53
CA SER A 209 -28.89 3.97 25.10
C SER A 209 -28.58 5.45 24.85
N ALA A 210 -29.24 6.35 25.59
CA ALA A 210 -28.99 7.79 25.49
C ALA A 210 -27.54 8.16 25.87
N THR A 211 -26.98 7.52 26.89
CA THR A 211 -25.59 7.70 27.33
C THR A 211 -24.63 7.22 26.25
N VAL A 212 -24.84 5.99 25.73
CA VAL A 212 -23.96 5.40 24.71
C VAL A 212 -23.95 6.23 23.43
N LEU A 213 -25.11 6.73 22.99
CA LEU A 213 -25.23 7.66 21.87
C LEU A 213 -24.48 8.97 22.11
N ALA A 214 -24.61 9.56 23.30
CA ALA A 214 -23.91 10.79 23.66
C ALA A 214 -22.38 10.57 23.73
N CYS A 215 -21.93 9.44 24.28
CA CYS A 215 -20.52 9.06 24.29
C CYS A 215 -19.96 8.91 22.87
N SER A 216 -20.69 8.22 21.99
CA SER A 216 -20.33 8.07 20.57
C SER A 216 -20.09 9.42 19.89
N GLN A 217 -21.01 10.38 20.09
CA GLN A 217 -20.86 11.73 19.55
C GLN A 217 -19.65 12.45 20.16
N ARG A 218 -19.44 12.32 21.48
CA ARG A 218 -18.32 12.95 22.17
C ARG A 218 -16.96 12.38 21.76
N MET A 219 -16.89 11.09 21.43
CA MET A 219 -15.68 10.43 20.90
C MET A 219 -15.25 11.04 19.56
N LEU A 220 -16.21 11.29 18.65
CA LEU A 220 -15.96 11.96 17.37
C LEU A 220 -15.44 13.38 17.58
N GLU A 221 -16.12 14.18 18.40
CA GLU A 221 -15.70 15.56 18.73
C GLU A 221 -14.30 15.62 19.35
N ARG A 222 -14.00 14.67 20.26
CA ARG A 222 -12.68 14.57 20.90
C ARG A 222 -11.58 14.30 19.87
N SER A 223 -11.87 13.46 18.88
CA SER A 223 -10.91 13.07 17.85
C SER A 223 -10.70 14.17 16.82
N GLU A 224 -11.77 14.89 16.45
CA GLU A 224 -11.68 16.08 15.62
C GLU A 224 -10.81 17.16 16.28
N SER A 225 -11.11 17.51 17.53
CA SER A 225 -10.35 18.54 18.25
C SER A 225 -8.87 18.18 18.38
N ARG A 226 -8.55 16.91 18.60
CA ARG A 226 -7.17 16.43 18.71
C ARG A 226 -6.44 16.50 17.36
N MET A 227 -7.08 16.08 16.27
CA MET A 227 -6.47 16.16 14.94
C MET A 227 -6.25 17.62 14.52
N ARG A 228 -7.23 18.50 14.72
CA ARG A 228 -7.10 19.95 14.48
C ARG A 228 -5.90 20.53 15.22
N GLN A 229 -5.76 20.20 16.51
CA GLN A 229 -4.60 20.62 17.30
C GLN A 229 -3.28 20.09 16.72
N ALA A 230 -3.22 18.82 16.30
CA ALA A 230 -2.03 18.25 15.68
C ALA A 230 -1.64 18.98 14.38
N ILE A 231 -2.63 19.37 13.54
CA ILE A 231 -2.39 20.11 12.30
C ILE A 231 -1.76 21.47 12.56
N THR A 232 -2.14 22.19 13.63
CA THR A 232 -1.54 23.50 13.98
C THR A 232 -0.03 23.47 14.25
N THR A 233 0.55 22.28 14.43
CA THR A 233 2.01 22.12 14.59
C THR A 233 2.77 22.19 13.26
N VAL A 234 2.05 22.10 12.14
CA VAL A 234 2.59 22.19 10.78
C VAL A 234 2.49 23.64 10.30
N ARG A 235 3.50 24.08 9.56
CA ARG A 235 3.50 25.42 8.97
C ARG A 235 2.48 25.51 7.83
N ASP A 236 1.67 26.57 7.84
CA ASP A 236 0.82 26.93 6.72
C ASP A 236 1.63 27.05 5.42
N GLY A 237 1.08 26.51 4.34
CA GLY A 237 1.75 26.50 3.04
C GLY A 237 1.26 25.36 2.15
N SER A 238 1.88 25.26 0.97
CA SER A 238 1.60 24.23 -0.01
C SER A 238 2.83 23.36 -0.24
N TYR A 239 2.64 22.05 -0.14
CA TYR A 239 3.68 21.03 -0.30
C TYR A 239 3.28 20.12 -1.45
N VAL A 240 4.11 20.08 -2.50
CA VAL A 240 3.81 19.39 -3.75
C VAL A 240 4.73 18.20 -3.90
N TYR A 241 4.18 17.08 -4.37
CA TYR A 241 5.00 15.94 -4.80
C TYR A 241 4.31 15.13 -5.88
N GLU A 242 5.09 14.39 -6.65
CA GLU A 242 4.60 13.46 -7.65
C GLU A 242 5.40 12.16 -7.70
N PHE A 243 4.69 11.08 -8.00
CA PHE A 243 5.21 9.73 -8.19
C PHE A 243 4.61 9.13 -9.46
N HIS A 244 5.26 8.09 -9.98
CA HIS A 244 4.90 7.44 -11.23
C HIS A 244 4.85 5.93 -11.02
N LEU A 245 3.73 5.30 -11.38
CA LEU A 245 3.56 3.85 -11.46
C LEU A 245 3.83 3.36 -12.88
N GLU A 246 4.25 2.12 -13.03
CA GLU A 246 4.26 1.45 -14.32
C GLU A 246 2.82 1.10 -14.76
N ASN A 247 2.55 1.33 -16.05
CA ASN A 247 1.21 1.21 -16.59
C ASN A 247 0.89 -0.24 -16.97
N SER A 248 -0.40 -0.56 -16.99
CA SER A 248 -0.93 -1.87 -17.30
C SER A 248 -1.66 -1.83 -18.64
N GLY A 249 -1.10 -2.48 -19.66
CA GLY A 249 -1.76 -2.68 -20.96
C GLY A 249 -2.02 -1.41 -21.77
N GLY A 250 -1.83 -1.45 -23.09
CA GLY A 250 -2.24 -0.37 -23.99
C GLY A 250 -1.34 0.88 -24.03
N SER A 251 -0.41 1.08 -23.10
CA SER A 251 0.60 2.14 -23.16
C SER A 251 1.88 1.78 -22.40
N PRO A 252 3.09 2.10 -22.92
CA PRO A 252 4.34 2.01 -22.16
C PRO A 252 4.54 3.19 -21.21
N GLU A 253 3.66 4.18 -21.23
CA GLU A 253 3.81 5.44 -20.49
C GLU A 253 3.33 5.34 -19.05
N PRO A 254 4.04 5.92 -18.07
CA PRO A 254 3.73 5.77 -16.65
C PRO A 254 2.42 6.44 -16.24
N VAL A 255 1.85 5.99 -15.12
CA VAL A 255 0.68 6.60 -14.49
C VAL A 255 1.13 7.54 -13.38
N ARG A 256 0.85 8.83 -13.53
CA ARG A 256 1.28 9.86 -12.58
C ARG A 256 0.28 10.02 -11.44
N ALA A 257 0.80 10.00 -10.22
CA ALA A 257 0.12 10.34 -8.98
C ALA A 257 0.71 11.65 -8.44
N ARG A 258 -0.05 12.75 -8.46
CA ARG A 258 0.41 14.06 -8.00
C ARG A 258 -0.50 14.57 -6.88
N VAL A 259 0.09 15.14 -5.84
CA VAL A 259 -0.64 15.78 -4.75
C VAL A 259 -0.10 17.17 -4.45
N THR A 260 -1.00 18.09 -4.13
CA THR A 260 -0.69 19.33 -3.42
C THR A 260 -1.35 19.28 -2.05
N LEU A 261 -0.56 19.27 -0.98
CA LEU A 261 -1.03 19.40 0.39
C LEU A 261 -1.01 20.86 0.79
N THR A 262 -2.17 21.45 1.04
CA THR A 262 -2.31 22.81 1.55
C THR A 262 -2.73 22.77 3.01
N VAL A 263 -1.87 23.29 3.88
CA VAL A 263 -2.16 23.49 5.31
C VAL A 263 -2.58 24.93 5.52
N SER A 264 -3.72 25.13 6.19
CA SER A 264 -4.27 26.45 6.51
C SER A 264 -4.90 26.42 7.90
N GLY A 265 -4.17 26.88 8.90
CA GLY A 265 -4.62 26.88 10.29
C GLY A 265 -4.67 25.47 10.86
N ASP A 266 -5.86 24.93 11.05
CA ASP A 266 -6.11 23.60 11.63
C ASP A 266 -6.71 22.59 10.64
N GLU A 267 -6.66 22.91 9.33
CA GLU A 267 -7.19 22.07 8.25
C GLU A 267 -6.11 21.75 7.20
N VAL A 268 -6.26 20.58 6.56
CA VAL A 268 -5.39 20.13 5.47
C VAL A 268 -6.24 19.77 4.25
N THR A 269 -5.91 20.33 3.09
CA THR A 269 -6.50 19.94 1.80
C THR A 269 -5.48 19.19 0.95
N ALA A 270 -5.80 17.98 0.53
CA ALA A 270 -5.05 17.20 -0.45
C ALA A 270 -5.72 17.28 -1.82
N ASP A 271 -5.09 17.96 -2.78
CA ASP A 271 -5.58 18.10 -4.15
C ASP A 271 -4.77 17.22 -5.12
N PHE A 272 -5.45 16.31 -5.81
CA PHE A 272 -4.87 15.38 -6.77
C PHE A 272 -4.88 15.87 -8.23
N ALA A 273 -5.14 17.16 -8.46
CA ALA A 273 -5.01 17.79 -9.77
C ALA A 273 -3.63 17.50 -10.41
N GLY A 274 -3.66 17.08 -11.68
CA GLY A 274 -2.47 16.68 -12.43
C GLY A 274 -2.16 15.18 -12.40
N SER A 275 -2.90 14.38 -11.61
CA SER A 275 -2.86 12.91 -11.70
C SER A 275 -3.42 12.40 -13.04
N SER A 276 -2.96 11.23 -13.49
CA SER A 276 -3.36 10.63 -14.77
C SER A 276 -4.85 10.27 -14.85
N PRO A 277 -5.43 10.25 -16.06
CA PRO A 277 -6.77 9.70 -16.27
C PRO A 277 -6.83 8.19 -16.00
N PRO A 278 -8.04 7.60 -15.90
CA PRO A 278 -8.20 6.15 -15.78
C PRO A 278 -7.44 5.41 -16.87
N VAL A 279 -6.82 4.30 -16.51
CA VAL A 279 -6.05 3.48 -17.44
C VAL A 279 -6.83 2.29 -17.94
N HIS A 280 -6.44 1.81 -19.12
CA HIS A 280 -6.99 0.60 -19.74
C HIS A 280 -6.32 -0.66 -19.16
N GLY A 281 -6.47 -0.83 -17.85
CA GLY A 281 -5.93 -1.93 -17.07
C GLY A 281 -6.41 -1.87 -15.61
N PRO A 282 -5.94 -2.75 -14.71
CA PRO A 282 -6.55 -2.95 -13.39
C PRO A 282 -6.20 -1.89 -12.34
N ILE A 283 -5.24 -1.00 -12.59
CA ILE A 283 -4.73 -0.02 -11.61
C ILE A 283 -5.61 1.23 -11.50
N ASN A 284 -6.91 1.05 -11.35
CA ASN A 284 -7.85 2.13 -11.04
C ASN A 284 -8.53 1.90 -9.69
N VAL A 285 -9.01 2.97 -9.06
CA VAL A 285 -9.79 2.91 -7.82
C VAL A 285 -10.95 3.90 -7.85
N GLY A 286 -11.99 3.57 -7.08
CA GLY A 286 -13.09 4.49 -6.81
C GLY A 286 -12.74 5.55 -5.76
N PRO A 287 -13.72 6.41 -5.42
CA PRO A 287 -13.48 7.64 -4.66
C PRO A 287 -13.07 7.43 -3.20
N ALA A 288 -13.19 6.23 -2.65
CA ALA A 288 -12.91 5.97 -1.23
C ALA A 288 -11.42 5.76 -0.92
N MET A 289 -10.62 5.32 -1.90
CA MET A 289 -9.28 4.81 -1.63
C MET A 289 -8.22 5.90 -1.45
N ALA A 290 -8.20 6.91 -2.31
CA ALA A 290 -7.28 8.03 -2.14
C ALA A 290 -7.51 8.80 -0.82
N PRO A 291 -8.75 9.15 -0.42
CA PRO A 291 -8.99 9.78 0.87
C PRO A 291 -8.57 8.90 2.06
N MET A 292 -8.78 7.59 1.97
CA MET A 292 -8.36 6.65 3.01
C MET A 292 -6.85 6.69 3.20
N MET A 293 -6.09 6.71 2.10
CA MET A 293 -4.63 6.75 2.18
C MET A 293 -4.12 8.10 2.67
N VAL A 294 -4.71 9.23 2.22
CA VAL A 294 -4.37 10.57 2.72
C VAL A 294 -4.56 10.64 4.23
N PHE A 295 -5.72 10.20 4.73
CA PHE A 295 -6.00 10.15 6.16
C PHE A 295 -4.98 9.30 6.91
N THR A 296 -4.67 8.11 6.40
CA THR A 296 -3.72 7.18 7.04
C THR A 296 -2.33 7.81 7.16
N CYS A 297 -1.82 8.44 6.10
CA CYS A 297 -0.51 9.10 6.12
C CYS A 297 -0.47 10.29 7.09
N LEU A 298 -1.47 11.17 7.06
CA LEU A 298 -1.54 12.33 7.97
C LEU A 298 -1.70 11.90 9.43
N LYS A 299 -2.60 10.95 9.71
CA LYS A 299 -2.84 10.43 11.05
C LYS A 299 -1.58 9.76 11.62
N SER A 300 -0.91 8.93 10.83
CA SER A 300 0.32 8.24 11.27
C SER A 300 1.45 9.22 11.62
N LEU A 301 1.52 10.36 10.95
CA LEU A 301 2.58 11.35 11.16
C LEU A 301 2.25 12.37 12.25
N LEU A 302 1.01 12.87 12.28
CA LEU A 302 0.59 13.99 13.12
C LEU A 302 0.01 13.54 14.46
N ASP A 303 -0.73 12.43 14.47
CA ASP A 303 -1.40 11.94 15.67
C ASP A 303 -1.43 10.40 15.72
N PRO A 304 -0.30 9.70 15.81
CA PRO A 304 -0.28 8.23 15.76
C PRO A 304 -1.12 7.57 16.85
N ASP A 305 -1.14 8.13 18.07
CA ASP A 305 -1.81 7.54 19.24
C ASP A 305 -3.32 7.87 19.35
N GLY A 306 -3.83 8.81 18.55
CA GLY A 306 -5.24 9.17 18.58
C GLY A 306 -6.18 8.05 18.11
N ALA A 307 -7.46 8.15 18.46
CA ALA A 307 -8.47 7.20 17.99
C ALA A 307 -8.65 7.26 16.46
N ILE A 308 -8.99 6.12 15.86
CA ILE A 308 -9.33 6.00 14.43
C ILE A 308 -10.84 6.02 14.29
N ASN A 309 -11.39 7.19 13.94
CA ASN A 309 -12.82 7.39 13.69
C ASN A 309 -13.03 8.59 12.75
N ASP A 310 -14.26 8.79 12.31
CA ASP A 310 -14.61 9.85 11.35
C ASP A 310 -14.33 11.26 11.88
N GLY A 311 -14.28 11.46 13.21
CA GLY A 311 -13.95 12.75 13.80
C GLY A 311 -12.52 13.19 13.49
N ALA A 312 -11.56 12.25 13.54
CA ALA A 312 -10.18 12.52 13.15
C ALA A 312 -10.03 12.86 11.64
N MET A 313 -11.02 12.52 10.81
CA MET A 313 -11.01 12.81 9.36
C MET A 313 -11.62 14.17 9.05
N THR A 314 -12.44 14.73 9.94
CA THR A 314 -13.18 15.97 9.70
C THR A 314 -12.33 17.16 9.22
N PRO A 315 -11.11 17.43 9.74
CA PRO A 315 -10.30 18.56 9.27
C PRO A 315 -9.45 18.24 8.02
N ILE A 316 -9.69 17.09 7.37
CA ILE A 316 -8.92 16.65 6.20
C ILE A 316 -9.84 16.61 4.98
N HIS A 317 -9.53 17.43 3.98
CA HIS A 317 -10.28 17.53 2.74
C HIS A 317 -9.49 16.91 1.59
N VAL A 318 -10.17 16.16 0.72
CA VAL A 318 -9.52 15.44 -0.39
C VAL A 318 -10.27 15.74 -1.68
N ASN A 319 -9.56 16.35 -2.63
CA ASN A 319 -10.09 16.71 -3.94
C ASN A 319 -9.55 15.74 -4.98
N LEU A 320 -10.46 14.99 -5.61
CA LEU A 320 -10.14 14.05 -6.68
C LEU A 320 -10.67 14.59 -8.03
N PRO A 321 -9.84 14.67 -9.07
CA PRO A 321 -10.33 15.01 -10.41
C PRO A 321 -11.38 14.01 -10.90
N ALA A 322 -12.40 14.48 -11.63
CA ALA A 322 -13.49 13.61 -12.11
C ALA A 322 -13.05 12.54 -13.12
N GLU A 323 -11.96 12.81 -13.84
CA GLU A 323 -11.37 11.96 -14.87
C GLU A 323 -9.96 11.53 -14.41
N SER A 324 -9.87 10.89 -13.23
CA SER A 324 -8.62 10.38 -12.67
C SER A 324 -8.70 8.88 -12.40
N TYR A 325 -7.59 8.15 -12.52
CA TYR A 325 -7.53 6.74 -12.10
C TYR A 325 -7.81 6.55 -10.60
N LEU A 326 -7.64 7.62 -9.80
CA LEU A 326 -7.98 7.67 -8.37
C LEU A 326 -9.46 7.93 -8.08
N ASN A 327 -10.26 8.20 -9.11
CA ASN A 327 -11.69 8.45 -9.04
C ASN A 327 -12.38 7.87 -10.27
N ALA A 328 -12.04 6.62 -10.57
CA ALA A 328 -12.45 5.97 -11.79
C ALA A 328 -13.96 5.70 -11.80
N ARG A 329 -14.49 5.61 -13.01
CA ARG A 329 -15.89 5.31 -13.28
C ARG A 329 -16.00 4.02 -14.08
N ARG A 330 -17.18 3.40 -14.02
CA ARG A 330 -17.52 2.25 -14.86
C ARG A 330 -17.23 2.58 -16.35
N PRO A 331 -16.60 1.68 -17.12
CA PRO A 331 -16.30 0.27 -16.81
C PRO A 331 -14.87 -0.04 -16.35
N ALA A 332 -14.06 0.94 -15.93
CA ALA A 332 -12.64 0.72 -15.61
C ALA A 332 -12.41 -0.42 -14.60
N ALA A 333 -11.42 -1.28 -14.88
CA ALA A 333 -10.98 -2.36 -13.99
C ALA A 333 -10.29 -1.81 -12.72
N CYS A 334 -10.55 -2.42 -11.55
CA CYS A 334 -10.13 -1.94 -10.23
C CYS A 334 -9.46 -3.01 -9.34
N SER A 335 -9.08 -4.18 -9.88
CA SER A 335 -8.42 -5.26 -9.13
C SER A 335 -7.00 -4.87 -8.68
N GLY A 336 -6.34 -3.94 -9.36
CA GLY A 336 -5.07 -3.32 -8.94
C GLY A 336 -5.22 -2.20 -7.92
N MET A 337 -6.19 -2.36 -7.02
CA MET A 337 -6.51 -1.37 -5.99
C MET A 337 -5.29 -1.10 -5.09
N ALA A 338 -4.52 -2.12 -4.74
CA ALA A 338 -3.34 -1.97 -3.89
C ALA A 338 -2.30 -1.07 -4.57
N GLU A 339 -1.99 -1.30 -5.84
CA GLU A 339 -1.02 -0.52 -6.61
C GLU A 339 -1.45 0.95 -6.74
N ALA A 340 -2.71 1.18 -7.11
CA ALA A 340 -3.27 2.52 -7.26
C ALA A 340 -3.40 3.26 -5.91
N THR A 341 -3.62 2.56 -4.81
CA THR A 341 -3.71 3.15 -3.48
C THR A 341 -2.33 3.40 -2.87
N PHE A 342 -1.35 2.52 -3.12
CA PHE A 342 0.01 2.68 -2.60
C PHE A 342 0.82 3.72 -3.38
N SER A 343 0.44 4.03 -4.62
CA SER A 343 0.97 5.23 -5.30
C SER A 343 0.58 6.50 -4.54
N VAL A 344 -0.66 6.60 -4.04
CA VAL A 344 -1.08 7.73 -3.20
C VAL A 344 -0.22 7.79 -1.95
N ALA A 345 0.08 6.65 -1.32
CA ALA A 345 0.96 6.61 -0.17
C ALA A 345 2.37 7.11 -0.49
N THR A 346 2.95 6.62 -1.59
CA THR A 346 4.28 7.04 -2.05
C THR A 346 4.31 8.55 -2.33
N THR A 347 3.28 9.06 -3.02
CA THR A 347 3.15 10.49 -3.31
C THR A 347 3.00 11.31 -2.03
N MET A 348 2.21 10.84 -1.07
CA MET A 348 2.05 11.45 0.24
C MET A 348 3.36 11.45 1.02
N LEU A 349 4.11 10.35 1.06
CA LEU A 349 5.41 10.29 1.74
C LEU A 349 6.39 11.34 1.20
N GLY A 350 6.43 11.54 -0.11
CA GLY A 350 7.24 12.60 -0.71
C GLY A 350 6.77 14.02 -0.36
N ALA A 351 5.46 14.27 -0.38
CA ALA A 351 4.90 15.57 0.02
C ALA A 351 5.12 15.85 1.52
N LEU A 352 4.98 14.83 2.37
CA LEU A 352 5.23 14.90 3.80
C LEU A 352 6.72 15.09 4.12
N ALA A 353 7.62 14.56 3.29
CA ALA A 353 9.05 14.80 3.40
C ALA A 353 9.43 16.26 3.07
N ALA A 354 8.64 16.97 2.25
CA ALA A 354 8.76 18.42 2.07
C ALA A 354 8.13 19.20 3.23
N MET A 355 7.00 18.71 3.75
CA MET A 355 6.25 19.32 4.86
C MET A 355 6.98 19.27 6.20
N LEU A 356 7.58 18.13 6.54
CA LEU A 356 8.29 17.84 7.79
C LEU A 356 9.58 17.08 7.48
N PRO A 357 10.63 17.74 6.94
CA PRO A 357 11.83 17.07 6.43
C PRO A 357 12.56 16.20 7.46
N GLU A 358 12.54 16.58 8.73
CA GLU A 358 13.15 15.83 9.82
C GLU A 358 12.44 14.51 10.15
N ARG A 359 11.18 14.37 9.72
CA ARG A 359 10.36 13.16 9.83
C ARG A 359 10.23 12.40 8.50
N ALA A 360 10.99 12.78 7.48
CA ALA A 360 11.02 12.06 6.22
C ALA A 360 11.41 10.59 6.44
N VAL A 361 10.72 9.71 5.70
CA VAL A 361 10.98 8.27 5.67
C VAL A 361 11.25 7.90 4.21
N GLY A 362 12.20 6.99 3.99
CA GLY A 362 12.39 6.38 2.68
C GLY A 362 11.08 5.78 2.15
N ASP A 363 10.95 5.67 0.83
CA ASP A 363 9.80 4.99 0.26
C ASP A 363 9.74 3.53 0.74
N LEU A 364 8.55 2.95 0.75
CA LEU A 364 8.31 1.58 1.18
C LEU A 364 8.42 0.64 -0.03
N LYS A 365 8.46 -0.69 0.20
CA LYS A 365 8.27 -1.67 -0.88
C LYS A 365 7.08 -1.33 -1.80
N GLY A 366 6.01 -0.73 -1.24
CA GLY A 366 5.13 0.19 -1.95
C GLY A 366 4.27 -0.40 -3.08
N ALA A 367 4.15 -1.72 -3.16
CA ALA A 367 3.32 -2.44 -4.13
C ALA A 367 2.58 -3.61 -3.44
N GLY A 368 1.42 -4.02 -3.95
CA GLY A 368 0.71 -5.20 -3.43
C GLY A 368 1.49 -6.48 -3.69
N ASN A 369 2.06 -6.62 -4.88
CA ASN A 369 2.70 -7.84 -5.37
C ASN A 369 1.75 -9.03 -5.28
N ASN A 370 0.51 -8.83 -5.73
CA ASN A 370 -0.54 -9.83 -5.75
C ASN A 370 -0.07 -11.04 -6.57
N PHE A 371 0.30 -12.13 -5.92
CA PHE A 371 0.92 -13.29 -6.55
C PHE A 371 0.06 -14.53 -6.31
N TYR A 372 -0.59 -15.02 -7.36
CA TYR A 372 -1.57 -16.09 -7.27
C TYR A 372 -1.15 -17.32 -8.07
N ILE A 373 -1.23 -18.48 -7.44
CA ILE A 373 -1.16 -19.78 -8.12
C ILE A 373 -2.50 -20.48 -7.91
N GLY A 374 -3.27 -20.62 -8.99
CA GLY A 374 -4.56 -21.30 -8.97
C GLY A 374 -4.52 -22.62 -9.74
N GLY A 375 -5.30 -23.61 -9.31
CA GLY A 375 -5.38 -24.89 -10.02
C GLY A 375 -6.30 -25.90 -9.34
N ARG A 376 -6.05 -27.19 -9.59
CA ARG A 376 -6.71 -28.31 -8.90
C ARG A 376 -5.70 -29.10 -8.07
N HIS A 377 -6.11 -29.46 -6.86
CA HIS A 377 -5.31 -30.27 -5.97
C HIS A 377 -5.15 -31.68 -6.56
N ARG A 378 -3.91 -32.18 -6.63
CA ARG A 378 -3.60 -33.43 -7.33
C ARG A 378 -4.24 -34.67 -6.68
N GLU A 379 -4.52 -34.63 -5.38
CA GLU A 379 -5.02 -35.77 -4.60
C GLU A 379 -6.54 -35.75 -4.41
N THR A 380 -7.14 -34.56 -4.27
CA THR A 380 -8.57 -34.40 -3.96
C THR A 380 -9.38 -33.97 -5.18
N GLY A 381 -8.74 -33.40 -6.21
CA GLY A 381 -9.39 -32.83 -7.39
C GLY A 381 -10.06 -31.48 -7.15
N GLU A 382 -10.11 -31.01 -5.90
CA GLU A 382 -10.73 -29.74 -5.51
C GLU A 382 -9.94 -28.53 -6.04
N PRO A 383 -10.60 -27.41 -6.34
CA PRO A 383 -9.92 -26.16 -6.65
C PRO A 383 -9.05 -25.70 -5.47
N PHE A 384 -7.85 -25.22 -5.76
CA PHE A 384 -7.04 -24.48 -4.78
C PHE A 384 -6.66 -23.12 -5.34
N LEU A 385 -6.43 -22.19 -4.42
CA LEU A 385 -5.90 -20.87 -4.68
C LEU A 385 -4.83 -20.59 -3.63
N PHE A 386 -3.59 -20.48 -4.09
CA PHE A 386 -2.51 -19.98 -3.27
C PHE A 386 -2.35 -18.48 -3.55
N TYR A 387 -2.40 -17.68 -2.49
CA TYR A 387 -2.18 -16.24 -2.54
C TYR A 387 -0.94 -15.89 -1.73
N GLU A 388 0.13 -15.52 -2.42
CA GLU A 388 1.30 -14.92 -1.79
C GLU A 388 1.14 -13.40 -1.82
N PHE A 389 1.15 -12.84 -0.63
CA PHE A 389 1.31 -11.43 -0.37
C PHE A 389 2.76 -11.35 0.14
N ALA A 390 3.70 -10.79 -0.61
CA ALA A 390 5.11 -10.80 -0.18
C ALA A 390 5.42 -9.59 0.73
N ALA A 391 5.93 -9.85 1.95
CA ALA A 391 6.51 -8.80 2.80
C ALA A 391 7.74 -8.15 2.13
N GLY A 392 8.12 -6.96 2.58
CA GLY A 392 9.21 -6.19 1.96
C GLY A 392 9.99 -5.37 2.97
N GLY A 393 10.81 -4.46 2.46
CA GLY A 393 11.50 -3.49 3.31
C GLY A 393 10.63 -2.28 3.64
N SER A 394 10.67 -1.82 4.90
CA SER A 394 10.22 -0.47 5.22
C SER A 394 11.29 0.57 4.87
N GLY A 395 10.89 1.82 4.69
CA GLY A 395 11.83 2.92 4.52
C GLY A 395 12.64 3.18 5.78
N ALA A 396 13.88 3.63 5.62
CA ALA A 396 14.70 4.13 6.71
C ALA A 396 14.24 5.53 7.13
N PHE A 397 14.59 5.92 8.35
CA PHE A 397 14.23 7.22 8.91
C PHE A 397 15.39 7.80 9.69
N ARG A 398 15.25 9.06 10.11
CA ARG A 398 16.28 9.70 10.93
C ARG A 398 16.47 8.95 12.25
N GLY A 399 17.62 8.30 12.39
CA GLY A 399 17.97 7.56 13.61
C GLY A 399 17.70 6.05 13.56
N GLY A 400 17.23 5.49 12.44
CA GLY A 400 17.02 4.05 12.33
C GLY A 400 16.97 3.53 10.89
N ASP A 401 17.55 2.34 10.70
CA ASP A 401 17.38 1.55 9.48
C ASP A 401 15.91 1.11 9.35
N GLY A 402 15.50 0.79 8.12
CA GLY A 402 14.19 0.20 7.85
C GLY A 402 14.12 -1.26 8.31
N ASN A 403 12.91 -1.70 8.64
CA ASN A 403 12.62 -3.08 9.03
C ASN A 403 12.71 -4.02 7.82
N ASN A 404 13.40 -5.15 7.99
CA ASN A 404 13.60 -6.15 6.95
C ASN A 404 12.40 -7.12 6.87
N GLY A 405 11.94 -7.43 5.66
CA GLY A 405 10.93 -8.48 5.40
C GLY A 405 9.66 -8.30 6.23
N CYS A 406 9.23 -7.08 6.46
CA CYS A 406 8.09 -6.74 7.29
C CYS A 406 6.88 -6.30 6.44
N ARG A 407 5.69 -6.36 7.04
CA ARG A 407 4.55 -5.58 6.56
C ARG A 407 4.69 -4.16 7.03
N THR A 408 4.52 -3.25 6.09
CA THR A 408 4.51 -1.82 6.41
C THR A 408 3.10 -1.41 6.78
N PHE A 409 2.92 -0.16 7.23
CA PHE A 409 1.58 0.35 7.53
C PHE A 409 0.62 0.29 6.32
N LEU A 410 1.15 0.18 5.08
CA LEU A 410 0.37 0.01 3.85
C LEU A 410 -0.29 -1.36 3.72
N GLU A 411 0.05 -2.30 4.59
CA GLU A 411 -0.49 -3.65 4.59
C GLU A 411 -1.12 -3.97 5.97
N GLY A 412 -1.03 -3.06 6.95
CA GLY A 412 -1.58 -3.29 8.29
C GLY A 412 -0.95 -4.49 8.99
N ASP A 413 -1.72 -5.12 9.88
CA ASP A 413 -1.26 -6.24 10.72
C ASP A 413 -1.43 -7.61 10.04
N PHE A 414 -1.35 -7.69 8.70
CA PHE A 414 -1.24 -8.97 7.99
C PHE A 414 -0.17 -9.87 8.64
N GLY A 415 -0.44 -11.17 8.72
CA GLY A 415 0.61 -12.15 8.96
C GLY A 415 1.78 -11.88 8.02
N SER A 416 2.96 -11.56 8.56
CA SER A 416 4.02 -10.93 7.75
C SER A 416 4.44 -11.80 6.57
N ILE A 417 4.60 -13.10 6.80
CA ILE A 417 4.94 -14.11 5.80
C ILE A 417 4.05 -15.31 6.04
N GLN A 418 3.38 -15.81 5.00
CA GLN A 418 2.53 -16.99 5.12
C GLN A 418 3.35 -18.21 5.60
N PRO A 419 2.88 -18.96 6.61
CA PRO A 419 3.61 -20.11 7.12
C PRO A 419 3.81 -21.17 6.03
N VAL A 420 5.03 -21.73 5.98
CA VAL A 420 5.39 -22.76 4.99
C VAL A 420 4.49 -23.99 5.13
N GLU A 421 4.33 -24.47 6.37
CA GLU A 421 3.55 -25.67 6.68
C GLU A 421 2.07 -25.52 6.28
N VAL A 422 1.48 -24.34 6.46
CA VAL A 422 0.09 -24.07 6.04
C VAL A 422 -0.02 -24.08 4.52
N ALA A 423 0.89 -23.40 3.81
CA ALA A 423 0.87 -23.34 2.36
C ALA A 423 1.03 -24.73 1.71
N GLU A 424 1.97 -25.54 2.20
CA GLU A 424 2.25 -26.89 1.67
C GLU A 424 1.17 -27.91 2.04
N ASN A 425 0.44 -27.69 3.15
CA ASN A 425 -0.68 -28.55 3.54
C ASN A 425 -1.95 -28.24 2.74
N GLU A 426 -2.22 -26.96 2.44
CA GLU A 426 -3.44 -26.54 1.75
C GLU A 426 -3.33 -26.58 0.22
N CYS A 427 -2.12 -26.46 -0.32
CA CYS A 427 -1.88 -26.35 -1.76
C CYS A 427 -0.86 -27.40 -2.23
N PRO A 428 -0.98 -27.92 -3.46
CA PRO A 428 0.00 -28.85 -4.04
C PRO A 428 1.25 -28.09 -4.52
N LEU A 429 1.94 -27.45 -3.58
CA LEU A 429 3.09 -26.57 -3.76
C LEU A 429 4.17 -26.93 -2.75
N LEU A 430 5.43 -26.60 -3.05
CA LEU A 430 6.57 -26.73 -2.13
C LEU A 430 7.32 -25.41 -2.06
N ILE A 431 7.57 -24.89 -0.86
CA ILE A 431 8.33 -23.65 -0.70
C ILE A 431 9.82 -24.00 -0.59
N GLU A 432 10.55 -23.86 -1.69
CA GLU A 432 11.99 -24.16 -1.77
C GLU A 432 12.84 -23.11 -1.04
N ARG A 433 12.34 -21.87 -0.96
CA ARG A 433 13.09 -20.75 -0.35
C ARG A 433 12.17 -19.71 0.25
N SER A 434 12.54 -19.24 1.44
CA SER A 434 12.02 -18.05 2.08
C SER A 434 13.16 -17.34 2.81
N ALA A 435 13.76 -16.32 2.18
CA ALA A 435 14.97 -15.67 2.69
C ALA A 435 14.92 -14.16 2.51
N LEU A 436 15.64 -13.41 3.36
CA LEU A 436 15.92 -11.99 3.09
C LEU A 436 16.73 -11.86 1.79
N ARG A 437 16.47 -10.78 1.05
CA ARG A 437 17.16 -10.47 -0.20
C ARG A 437 18.30 -9.48 0.08
N SER A 438 19.54 -9.97 0.10
CA SER A 438 20.74 -9.14 0.24
C SER A 438 20.76 -8.01 -0.78
N ASP A 439 21.31 -6.84 -0.39
CA ASP A 439 21.41 -5.62 -1.20
C ASP A 439 20.07 -5.01 -1.67
N SER A 440 18.93 -5.52 -1.23
CA SER A 440 17.63 -4.97 -1.64
C SER A 440 17.21 -3.72 -0.88
N GLY A 441 17.81 -3.43 0.28
CA GLY A 441 17.51 -2.22 1.06
C GLY A 441 18.24 -1.00 0.50
N GLY A 442 17.54 0.12 0.34
CA GLY A 442 18.08 1.35 -0.20
C GLY A 442 19.29 1.84 0.59
N PRO A 443 20.46 2.03 -0.04
CA PRO A 443 21.63 2.55 0.64
C PRO A 443 21.38 3.95 1.22
N GLY A 444 21.87 4.17 2.44
CA GLY A 444 21.82 5.47 3.09
C GLY A 444 22.68 5.47 4.34
N ARG A 445 22.81 6.62 5.00
CA ARG A 445 23.37 6.67 6.36
C ARG A 445 22.64 5.67 7.26
N TRP A 446 21.31 5.66 7.15
CA TRP A 446 20.46 4.55 7.57
C TRP A 446 19.94 3.82 6.35
N ARG A 447 20.10 2.49 6.35
CA ARG A 447 19.75 1.60 5.24
C ARG A 447 18.27 1.30 5.28
N GLY A 448 17.60 1.29 4.13
CA GLY A 448 16.22 0.81 4.05
C GLY A 448 16.12 -0.68 4.37
N GLY A 449 14.93 -1.13 4.77
CA GLY A 449 14.68 -2.53 5.05
C GLY A 449 14.91 -3.42 3.82
N LEU A 450 15.32 -4.66 4.03
CA LEU A 450 15.46 -5.64 2.94
C LEU A 450 14.10 -6.22 2.54
N GLY A 451 13.95 -6.54 1.26
CA GLY A 451 12.91 -7.42 0.75
C GLY A 451 13.18 -8.90 1.03
N ILE A 452 12.35 -9.77 0.45
CA ILE A 452 12.43 -11.23 0.56
C ILE A 452 12.51 -11.91 -0.81
N ASP A 453 13.14 -13.07 -0.89
CA ASP A 453 13.16 -13.99 -2.03
C ASP A 453 12.34 -15.24 -1.67
N ARG A 454 11.17 -15.36 -2.27
CA ARG A 454 10.24 -16.49 -2.13
C ARG A 454 10.26 -17.34 -3.39
N ARG A 455 10.47 -18.65 -3.25
CA ARG A 455 10.48 -19.61 -4.36
C ARG A 455 9.56 -20.78 -4.08
N ILE A 456 8.64 -21.02 -5.00
CA ILE A 456 7.53 -21.96 -4.83
C ILE A 456 7.49 -22.90 -6.03
N GLN A 457 7.77 -24.18 -5.78
CA GLN A 457 7.68 -25.24 -6.78
C GLN A 457 6.24 -25.74 -6.92
N VAL A 458 5.82 -25.95 -8.16
CA VAL A 458 4.49 -26.43 -8.53
C VAL A 458 4.47 -27.95 -8.60
N LEU A 459 3.62 -28.60 -7.78
CA LEU A 459 3.57 -30.08 -7.68
C LEU A 459 2.35 -30.71 -8.38
N THR A 460 1.61 -29.92 -9.15
CA THR A 460 0.40 -30.36 -9.86
C THR A 460 0.46 -29.94 -11.33
N GLU A 461 -0.28 -30.62 -12.18
CA GLU A 461 -0.57 -30.15 -13.52
C GLU A 461 -1.73 -29.15 -13.47
N GLY A 462 -1.97 -28.38 -14.51
CA GLY A 462 -3.18 -27.54 -14.52
C GLY A 462 -2.99 -26.13 -13.98
N ALA A 463 -1.92 -25.87 -13.22
CA ALA A 463 -1.77 -24.63 -12.48
C ALA A 463 -1.54 -23.41 -13.38
N THR A 464 -1.96 -22.24 -12.89
CA THR A 464 -1.78 -20.96 -13.55
C THR A 464 -1.24 -19.91 -12.59
N LEU A 465 -0.29 -19.10 -13.05
CA LEU A 465 0.28 -17.95 -12.35
C LEU A 465 -0.40 -16.66 -12.80
N SER A 466 -0.92 -15.88 -11.86
CA SER A 466 -1.25 -14.47 -12.06
C SER A 466 -0.39 -13.62 -11.15
N TYR A 467 0.14 -12.52 -11.67
CA TYR A 467 0.89 -11.54 -10.88
C TYR A 467 0.47 -10.13 -11.25
N LEU A 468 0.22 -9.31 -10.23
CA LEU A 468 -0.06 -7.88 -10.34
C LEU A 468 0.76 -7.16 -9.28
N GLY A 469 1.85 -6.52 -9.71
CA GLY A 469 2.75 -5.80 -8.83
C GLY A 469 3.49 -4.69 -9.56
N ASP A 470 3.97 -3.70 -8.80
CA ASP A 470 4.58 -2.47 -9.29
C ASP A 470 6.02 -2.31 -8.80
N LYS A 471 6.68 -1.18 -9.03
CA LYS A 471 8.06 -0.91 -8.58
C LYS A 471 9.10 -1.90 -9.14
N ILE A 472 8.91 -2.34 -10.38
CA ILE A 472 9.83 -3.24 -11.11
C ILE A 472 10.83 -2.43 -11.93
N GLN A 473 10.37 -1.35 -12.54
CA GLN A 473 11.17 -0.37 -13.27
C GLN A 473 11.40 0.89 -12.43
N ILE A 474 10.44 1.26 -11.58
CA ILE A 474 10.50 2.45 -10.73
C ILE A 474 10.64 2.02 -9.25
N PRO A 475 11.85 1.69 -8.77
CA PRO A 475 12.04 1.15 -7.41
C PRO A 475 11.71 2.18 -6.32
N PRO A 476 11.48 1.78 -5.07
CA PRO A 476 11.30 2.71 -3.96
C PRO A 476 12.49 3.68 -3.81
N PHE A 477 12.21 4.99 -3.68
CA PHE A 477 13.25 6.04 -3.54
C PHE A 477 13.76 6.18 -2.11
N GLY A 478 15.02 6.59 -1.96
CA GLY A 478 15.58 7.07 -0.68
C GLY A 478 15.27 8.55 -0.43
N VAL A 479 15.43 9.01 0.81
CA VAL A 479 15.23 10.43 1.18
C VAL A 479 16.51 11.05 1.74
N GLN A 480 16.58 12.38 1.74
CA GLN A 480 17.68 13.14 2.35
C GLN A 480 19.06 12.77 1.78
N GLY A 481 19.15 12.50 0.46
CA GLY A 481 20.40 12.14 -0.20
C GLY A 481 20.66 10.64 -0.36
N ALA A 482 19.84 9.80 0.27
CA ALA A 482 19.94 8.34 0.16
C ALA A 482 19.63 7.81 -1.24
N GLU A 483 19.92 6.54 -1.45
CA GLU A 483 19.67 5.83 -2.71
C GLU A 483 18.35 5.04 -2.67
N SER A 484 17.91 4.72 -3.89
CA SER A 484 16.76 3.84 -4.13
C SER A 484 17.07 2.40 -3.72
N SER A 485 16.02 1.64 -3.41
CA SER A 485 16.13 0.24 -3.04
C SER A 485 16.19 -0.71 -4.25
N GLY A 486 16.32 -2.01 -3.97
CA GLY A 486 16.13 -3.08 -4.95
C GLY A 486 14.68 -3.11 -5.45
N ALA A 487 14.49 -3.17 -6.77
CA ALA A 487 13.17 -3.25 -7.40
C ALA A 487 12.47 -4.59 -7.11
N ASN A 488 11.14 -4.63 -7.24
CA ASN A 488 10.42 -5.90 -7.27
C ASN A 488 10.83 -6.71 -8.51
N ALA A 489 10.85 -8.03 -8.39
CA ALA A 489 11.03 -8.95 -9.51
C ALA A 489 10.22 -10.23 -9.28
N PHE A 490 9.76 -10.83 -10.36
CA PHE A 490 9.03 -12.09 -10.32
C PHE A 490 9.30 -12.90 -11.59
N GLY A 491 8.96 -14.18 -11.58
CA GLY A 491 9.07 -15.00 -12.78
C GLY A 491 8.96 -16.49 -12.50
N VAL A 492 9.40 -17.27 -13.48
CA VAL A 492 9.40 -18.73 -13.46
C VAL A 492 10.81 -19.24 -13.75
N ILE A 493 11.22 -20.28 -13.03
CA ILE A 493 12.42 -21.07 -13.28
C ILE A 493 11.98 -22.40 -13.87
N ARG A 494 12.39 -22.67 -15.11
CA ARG A 494 12.15 -23.94 -15.80
C ARG A 494 13.46 -24.47 -16.35
N ASP A 495 13.78 -25.72 -16.04
CA ASP A 495 15.04 -26.37 -16.44
C ASP A 495 16.29 -25.54 -16.04
N GLY A 496 16.23 -24.92 -14.85
CA GLY A 496 17.30 -24.07 -14.31
C GLY A 496 17.42 -22.67 -14.95
N LYS A 497 16.48 -22.26 -15.81
CA LYS A 497 16.47 -20.95 -16.46
C LYS A 497 15.36 -20.07 -15.93
N GLU A 498 15.71 -18.89 -15.44
CA GLU A 498 14.75 -17.86 -15.02
C GLU A 498 14.22 -17.09 -16.23
N PHE A 499 12.91 -16.83 -16.27
CA PHE A 499 12.29 -15.93 -17.23
C PHE A 499 11.06 -15.21 -16.64
N ASP A 500 10.77 -14.02 -17.15
CA ASP A 500 9.58 -13.23 -16.81
C ASP A 500 8.47 -13.55 -17.84
N PRO A 501 7.31 -14.09 -17.43
CA PRO A 501 6.21 -14.40 -18.34
C PRO A 501 5.33 -13.18 -18.69
N ALA A 502 5.59 -11.99 -18.12
CA ALA A 502 4.71 -10.84 -18.26
C ALA A 502 4.76 -10.21 -19.67
N PRO A 503 3.61 -9.88 -20.28
CA PRO A 503 3.56 -9.06 -21.49
C PRO A 503 3.89 -7.59 -21.23
N VAL A 504 3.69 -7.10 -20.00
CA VAL A 504 4.08 -5.76 -19.54
C VAL A 504 4.66 -5.87 -18.13
N PRO A 505 5.57 -4.97 -17.72
CA PRO A 505 6.28 -5.07 -16.44
C PRO A 505 5.33 -5.33 -15.26
N GLY A 506 5.48 -6.48 -14.61
CA GLY A 506 4.80 -6.79 -13.35
C GLY A 506 3.37 -7.26 -13.44
N LYS A 507 2.84 -7.46 -14.64
CA LYS A 507 1.42 -7.74 -14.87
C LYS A 507 1.29 -8.95 -15.80
N VAL A 508 0.84 -10.08 -15.24
CA VAL A 508 0.51 -11.31 -15.99
C VAL A 508 -0.75 -11.94 -15.43
N THR A 509 -1.52 -12.58 -16.30
CA THR A 509 -2.79 -13.21 -15.94
C THR A 509 -2.84 -14.63 -16.46
N GLY A 510 -3.05 -15.59 -15.56
CA GLY A 510 -3.33 -16.98 -15.93
C GLY A 510 -2.23 -17.68 -16.73
N TYR A 511 -0.96 -17.28 -16.56
CA TYR A 511 0.17 -17.91 -17.25
C TYR A 511 0.24 -19.39 -16.90
N ARG A 512 0.28 -20.25 -17.93
CA ARG A 512 0.25 -21.69 -17.74
C ARG A 512 1.57 -22.21 -17.16
N LEU A 513 1.49 -22.80 -15.97
CA LEU A 513 2.58 -23.50 -15.32
C LEU A 513 2.56 -24.99 -15.70
N VAL A 514 3.73 -25.63 -15.63
CA VAL A 514 3.89 -27.08 -15.70
C VAL A 514 4.43 -27.61 -14.39
N THR A 515 4.19 -28.89 -14.11
CA THR A 515 4.71 -29.54 -12.90
C THR A 515 6.24 -29.46 -12.85
N GLY A 516 6.79 -29.08 -11.70
CA GLY A 516 8.22 -28.88 -11.49
C GLY A 516 8.71 -27.46 -11.78
N ASP A 517 7.90 -26.59 -12.39
CA ASP A 517 8.21 -25.16 -12.46
C ASP A 517 8.41 -24.59 -11.05
N VAL A 518 9.42 -23.74 -10.88
CA VAL A 518 9.62 -22.97 -9.65
C VAL A 518 9.29 -21.52 -9.94
N THR A 519 8.20 -21.03 -9.37
CA THR A 519 7.84 -19.61 -9.46
C THR A 519 8.60 -18.82 -8.39
N PHE A 520 8.99 -17.58 -8.66
CA PHE A 520 9.65 -16.74 -7.67
C PHE A 520 9.03 -15.34 -7.57
N SER A 521 9.08 -14.79 -6.35
CA SER A 521 8.73 -13.41 -6.02
C SER A 521 9.85 -12.83 -5.16
N ARG A 522 10.52 -11.82 -5.69
CA ARG A 522 11.57 -11.03 -5.03
C ARG A 522 10.99 -9.66 -4.73
N SER A 523 10.62 -9.43 -3.48
CA SER A 523 10.08 -8.14 -3.09
C SER A 523 11.17 -7.06 -3.03
N ALA A 524 10.74 -5.81 -3.19
CA ALA A 524 11.56 -4.64 -3.03
C ALA A 524 11.93 -4.43 -1.55
N GLY A 525 13.05 -3.76 -1.34
CA GLY A 525 13.35 -3.17 -0.04
C GLY A 525 12.60 -1.86 0.18
N GLY A 526 12.97 -1.13 1.22
CA GLY A 526 12.60 0.27 1.39
C GLY A 526 13.74 1.19 1.02
N GLY A 527 13.46 2.46 0.74
CA GLY A 527 14.46 3.49 0.49
C GLY A 527 15.30 3.83 1.73
N GLY A 528 16.54 4.27 1.51
CA GLY A 528 17.43 4.70 2.59
C GLY A 528 17.12 6.11 3.11
N TYR A 529 17.88 6.53 4.12
CA TYR A 529 17.88 7.90 4.64
C TYR A 529 19.33 8.42 4.77
N GLY A 530 19.61 9.61 4.24
CA GLY A 530 20.93 10.25 4.34
C GLY A 530 21.96 9.71 3.32
N ASP A 531 23.07 10.44 3.12
CA ASP A 531 24.16 10.01 2.24
C ASP A 531 24.75 8.65 2.69
N PRO A 532 24.76 7.60 1.84
CA PRO A 532 25.37 6.31 2.14
C PRO A 532 26.83 6.39 2.61
N LEU A 533 27.59 7.37 2.10
CA LEU A 533 28.99 7.56 2.44
C LEU A 533 29.19 8.15 3.84
N GLU A 534 28.11 8.45 4.56
CA GLU A 534 28.10 8.85 5.97
C GLU A 534 27.80 7.71 6.95
N ARG A 535 27.36 6.53 6.47
CA ARG A 535 27.13 5.36 7.35
C ARG A 535 28.42 4.98 8.08
N ASP A 536 28.33 4.54 9.34
CA ASP A 536 29.50 4.06 10.08
C ASP A 536 30.07 2.82 9.35
N PRO A 537 31.35 2.84 8.94
CA PRO A 537 31.97 1.68 8.31
C PRO A 537 31.84 0.37 9.10
N ASN A 538 31.80 0.44 10.44
CA ASN A 538 31.62 -0.74 11.27
C ASN A 538 30.19 -1.30 11.20
N GLU A 539 29.17 -0.44 11.07
CA GLU A 539 27.80 -0.88 10.81
C GLU A 539 27.68 -1.57 9.44
N VAL A 540 28.40 -1.06 8.43
CA VAL A 540 28.46 -1.73 7.11
C VAL A 540 29.12 -3.11 7.23
N ALA A 541 30.20 -3.25 8.00
CA ALA A 541 30.80 -4.56 8.24
C ALA A 541 29.85 -5.54 8.96
N LEU A 542 29.02 -5.04 9.89
CA LEU A 542 27.96 -5.83 10.53
C LEU A 542 26.88 -6.25 9.52
N ASP A 543 26.44 -5.34 8.65
CA ASP A 543 25.49 -5.66 7.58
C ASP A 543 26.05 -6.75 6.65
N VAL A 544 27.35 -6.73 6.34
CA VAL A 544 28.03 -7.76 5.54
C VAL A 544 28.10 -9.11 6.28
N ALA A 545 28.34 -9.07 7.59
CA ALA A 545 28.32 -10.26 8.41
C ALA A 545 26.93 -10.92 8.44
N TYR A 546 25.86 -10.13 8.59
CA TYR A 546 24.49 -10.62 8.58
C TYR A 546 23.96 -10.97 7.18
N GLY A 547 24.73 -10.68 6.12
CA GLY A 547 24.32 -10.91 4.73
C GLY A 547 23.24 -9.93 4.27
N TYR A 548 23.08 -8.79 4.94
CA TYR A 548 22.16 -7.73 4.54
C TYR A 548 22.72 -6.94 3.36
N VAL A 549 24.02 -6.68 3.42
CA VAL A 549 24.80 -6.03 2.37
C VAL A 549 25.84 -7.04 1.88
N SER A 550 26.07 -7.15 0.58
CA SER A 550 27.16 -7.96 0.04
C SER A 550 28.50 -7.24 0.15
N GLU A 551 29.60 -7.98 -0.01
CA GLU A 551 30.93 -7.39 -0.08
C GLU A 551 31.06 -6.37 -1.22
N ARG A 552 30.34 -6.61 -2.33
CA ARG A 552 30.24 -5.68 -3.44
C ARG A 552 29.44 -4.43 -3.04
N GLY A 553 28.27 -4.59 -2.42
CA GLY A 553 27.45 -3.47 -1.96
C GLY A 553 28.19 -2.58 -0.95
N ALA A 554 28.98 -3.17 -0.06
CA ALA A 554 29.84 -2.41 0.86
C ALA A 554 30.80 -1.46 0.12
N LEU A 555 31.41 -1.93 -0.97
CA LEU A 555 32.34 -1.15 -1.79
C LEU A 555 31.64 -0.12 -2.67
N GLU A 556 30.59 -0.53 -3.38
CA GLU A 556 29.94 0.26 -4.43
C GLU A 556 28.96 1.29 -3.85
N ASP A 557 28.19 0.92 -2.83
CA ASP A 557 27.12 1.78 -2.30
C ASP A 557 27.57 2.59 -1.08
N TYR A 558 28.40 2.03 -0.21
CA TYR A 558 28.83 2.69 1.04
C TYR A 558 30.30 3.20 1.01
N GLY A 559 31.06 2.81 -0.02
CA GLY A 559 32.48 3.12 -0.13
C GLY A 559 33.34 2.52 0.98
N VAL A 560 32.92 1.40 1.57
CA VAL A 560 33.58 0.73 2.69
C VAL A 560 34.32 -0.51 2.22
N VAL A 561 35.62 -0.56 2.56
CA VAL A 561 36.47 -1.71 2.26
C VAL A 561 36.49 -2.64 3.46
N VAL A 562 35.78 -3.77 3.35
CA VAL A 562 35.77 -4.83 4.36
C VAL A 562 36.71 -5.97 3.97
N ARG A 563 37.33 -6.62 4.96
CA ARG A 563 38.18 -7.80 4.75
C ARG A 563 37.77 -8.93 5.69
N PRO A 564 37.74 -10.19 5.22
CA PRO A 564 37.56 -11.33 6.11
C PRO A 564 38.84 -11.56 6.92
N LYS A 565 38.72 -11.63 8.25
CA LYS A 565 39.83 -11.96 9.17
C LYS A 565 40.22 -13.44 9.12
N THR A 566 39.30 -14.32 8.72
CA THR A 566 39.54 -15.78 8.66
C THR A 566 38.93 -16.37 7.39
N GLN A 567 39.59 -17.39 6.82
CA GLN A 567 39.16 -18.05 5.58
C GLN A 567 38.16 -19.21 5.78
N ARG A 568 37.71 -19.53 7.01
CA ARG A 568 36.83 -20.67 7.28
C ARG A 568 35.83 -20.39 8.42
N GLY A 569 34.55 -20.69 8.19
CA GLY A 569 33.48 -20.69 9.19
C GLY A 569 32.41 -19.60 8.99
N LEU A 570 31.30 -19.70 9.76
CA LEU A 570 30.10 -18.85 9.70
C LEU A 570 30.42 -17.34 9.58
N ARG A 571 29.60 -16.59 8.84
CA ARG A 571 29.69 -15.11 8.75
C ARG A 571 29.28 -14.49 10.10
N MET A 572 30.23 -14.35 11.01
CA MET A 572 30.02 -13.69 12.30
C MET A 572 30.65 -12.29 12.28
N PRO A 573 30.08 -11.30 12.99
CA PRO A 573 30.62 -9.94 13.09
C PRO A 573 32.13 -9.86 13.33
N GLU A 574 32.66 -10.69 14.23
CA GLU A 574 34.07 -10.71 14.60
C GLU A 574 35.01 -11.12 13.45
N HIS A 575 34.48 -11.78 12.42
CA HIS A 575 35.24 -12.25 11.26
C HIS A 575 35.45 -11.17 10.18
N TRP A 576 34.92 -9.96 10.37
CA TRP A 576 35.10 -8.86 9.43
C TRP A 576 35.92 -7.73 10.05
N GLU A 577 36.82 -7.14 9.27
CA GLU A 577 37.50 -5.88 9.62
C GLU A 577 37.29 -4.82 8.54
N VAL A 578 37.25 -3.57 8.98
CA VAL A 578 37.21 -2.41 8.09
C VAL A 578 38.63 -1.91 7.84
N ASP A 579 39.00 -1.78 6.58
CA ASP A 579 40.17 -0.99 6.20
C ASP A 579 39.79 0.49 6.18
N HIS A 580 39.99 1.17 7.30
CA HIS A 580 39.64 2.58 7.44
C HIS A 580 40.43 3.51 6.50
N ALA A 581 41.65 3.15 6.11
CA ALA A 581 42.45 3.97 5.20
C ALA A 581 41.89 3.89 3.78
N ALA A 582 41.70 2.67 3.26
CA ALA A 582 41.13 2.45 1.94
C ALA A 582 39.68 2.96 1.85
N THR A 583 38.89 2.82 2.93
CA THR A 583 37.52 3.38 3.02
C THR A 583 37.52 4.91 2.87
N ARG A 584 38.43 5.64 3.52
CA ARG A 584 38.50 7.10 3.38
C ARG A 584 38.83 7.53 1.95
N GLU A 585 39.78 6.86 1.32
CA GLU A 585 40.17 7.12 -0.06
C GLU A 585 39.03 6.82 -1.04
N LEU A 586 38.37 5.67 -0.87
CA LEU A 586 37.25 5.25 -1.69
C LEU A 586 36.07 6.24 -1.58
N ARG A 587 35.68 6.64 -0.37
CA ARG A 587 34.63 7.65 -0.16
C ARG A 587 34.98 9.00 -0.78
N ALA A 588 36.23 9.44 -0.70
CA ALA A 588 36.67 10.68 -1.35
C ALA A 588 36.53 10.61 -2.88
N ARG A 589 36.90 9.47 -3.48
CA ARG A 589 36.75 9.21 -4.92
C ARG A 589 35.28 9.17 -5.35
N LEU A 590 34.42 8.47 -4.61
CA LEU A 590 32.98 8.36 -4.93
C LEU A 590 32.28 9.73 -4.87
N ARG A 591 32.60 10.58 -3.88
CA ARG A 591 32.05 11.94 -3.81
C ARG A 591 32.39 12.80 -5.03
N GLN A 592 33.56 12.61 -5.64
CA GLN A 592 33.95 13.33 -6.86
C GLN A 592 33.17 12.89 -8.10
N GLN A 593 32.51 11.73 -8.06
CA GLN A 593 31.68 11.22 -9.16
C GLN A 593 30.26 11.80 -9.15
N HIS A 594 29.84 12.48 -8.07
CA HIS A 594 28.53 13.11 -7.99
C HIS A 594 28.40 14.18 -9.07
N ARG A 595 27.45 13.98 -9.99
CA ARG A 595 27.14 14.93 -11.06
C ARG A 595 26.15 15.97 -10.55
N ARG A 596 26.46 17.24 -10.82
CA ARG A 596 25.65 18.37 -10.39
C ARG A 596 25.41 19.30 -11.58
N PHE A 597 24.17 19.79 -11.70
CA PHE A 597 23.75 20.63 -12.80
C PHE A 597 22.93 21.81 -12.28
N THR A 598 23.08 22.97 -12.92
CA THR A 598 22.28 24.16 -12.62
C THR A 598 20.90 24.03 -13.24
N LEU A 599 19.87 24.17 -12.43
CA LEU A 599 18.49 24.12 -12.89
C LEU A 599 18.13 25.42 -13.62
N VAL A 600 17.60 25.29 -14.84
CA VAL A 600 17.13 26.41 -15.66
C VAL A 600 15.68 26.18 -16.06
N GLN A 601 14.98 27.25 -16.43
CA GLN A 601 13.59 27.14 -16.84
C GLN A 601 13.47 26.49 -18.22
N ALA A 602 12.64 25.45 -18.32
CA ALA A 602 12.31 24.82 -19.59
C ALA A 602 11.54 25.78 -20.51
N SER A 603 11.93 25.81 -21.79
CA SER A 603 11.29 26.61 -22.84
C SER A 603 10.15 25.86 -23.56
N ARG A 604 9.99 24.57 -23.25
CA ARG A 604 9.07 23.62 -23.90
C ARG A 604 8.18 22.92 -22.87
N PRO A 605 7.05 22.31 -23.29
CA PRO A 605 6.19 21.56 -22.39
C PRO A 605 6.94 20.41 -21.68
N THR A 606 6.80 20.34 -20.37
CA THR A 606 7.45 19.36 -19.48
C THR A 606 6.52 18.20 -19.09
N SER A 607 5.33 18.09 -19.68
CA SER A 607 4.40 17.00 -19.38
C SER A 607 3.94 16.34 -20.67
N MET A 608 4.19 15.03 -20.81
CA MET A 608 3.82 14.26 -22.00
C MET A 608 3.36 12.86 -21.61
N ALA A 609 2.12 12.51 -21.94
CA ALA A 609 1.54 11.18 -21.77
C ALA A 609 1.71 10.55 -20.37
N GLY A 610 1.74 11.35 -19.30
CA GLY A 610 1.95 10.89 -17.92
C GLY A 610 3.39 11.03 -17.42
N ARG A 611 4.37 11.24 -18.31
CA ARG A 611 5.74 11.60 -17.92
C ARG A 611 5.84 13.07 -17.54
N HIS A 612 6.67 13.36 -16.55
CA HIS A 612 7.26 14.67 -16.33
C HIS A 612 8.68 14.69 -16.93
N LEU A 613 8.87 15.54 -17.94
CA LEU A 613 10.09 15.66 -18.73
C LEU A 613 11.04 16.72 -18.16
N CYS A 614 12.33 16.48 -18.33
CA CYS A 614 13.38 17.48 -18.23
C CYS A 614 14.25 17.44 -19.49
N PHE A 615 14.97 18.52 -19.77
CA PHE A 615 15.78 18.63 -20.99
C PHE A 615 17.24 18.91 -20.68
N ALA A 616 18.13 18.26 -21.43
CA ALA A 616 19.57 18.43 -21.27
C ALA A 616 20.32 18.29 -22.61
N SER A 617 21.57 18.74 -22.63
CA SER A 617 22.45 18.62 -23.80
C SER A 617 22.90 17.16 -24.00
N ARG A 618 23.35 16.85 -25.22
CA ARG A 618 23.91 15.53 -25.56
C ARG A 618 25.11 15.16 -24.68
N ALA A 619 25.94 16.14 -24.31
CA ALA A 619 27.09 15.90 -23.45
C ALA A 619 26.65 15.54 -22.01
N THR A 620 25.58 16.17 -21.51
CA THR A 620 24.99 15.82 -20.21
C THR A 620 24.45 14.38 -20.19
N LEU A 621 23.71 13.96 -21.22
CA LEU A 621 23.23 12.58 -21.33
C LEU A 621 24.41 11.58 -21.35
N ALA A 622 25.45 11.88 -22.12
CA ALA A 622 26.66 11.05 -22.16
C ALA A 622 27.39 11.01 -20.80
N ALA A 623 27.46 12.13 -20.08
CA ALA A 623 28.10 12.22 -18.76
C ALA A 623 27.34 11.45 -17.65
N LEU A 624 26.03 11.25 -17.84
CA LEU A 624 25.18 10.43 -16.98
C LEU A 624 25.06 8.97 -17.46
N GLU A 625 25.64 8.65 -18.61
CA GLU A 625 25.56 7.32 -19.25
C GLU A 625 24.11 6.88 -19.50
N ILE A 626 23.29 7.76 -20.05
CA ILE A 626 21.87 7.50 -20.37
C ILE A 626 21.50 7.95 -21.78
N GLU A 627 20.40 7.41 -22.28
CA GLU A 627 19.77 7.80 -23.55
C GLU A 627 18.57 8.74 -23.31
N GLY A 628 18.11 9.41 -24.37
CA GLY A 628 16.88 10.19 -24.32
C GLY A 628 15.68 9.32 -23.95
N GLY A 629 14.80 9.84 -23.09
CA GLY A 629 13.68 9.11 -22.52
C GLY A 629 14.05 8.24 -21.30
N SER A 630 15.29 8.28 -20.81
CA SER A 630 15.66 7.55 -19.59
C SER A 630 15.16 8.26 -18.33
N PRO A 631 14.66 7.54 -17.32
CA PRO A 631 14.32 8.14 -16.03
C PRO A 631 15.59 8.50 -15.25
N ILE A 632 15.54 9.67 -14.62
CA ILE A 632 16.59 10.19 -13.73
C ILE A 632 15.99 10.61 -12.40
N GLU A 633 16.86 10.87 -11.44
CA GLU A 633 16.52 11.34 -10.11
C GLU A 633 17.28 12.64 -9.82
N ILE A 634 16.55 13.70 -9.46
CA ILE A 634 17.11 14.99 -9.02
C ILE A 634 16.96 15.09 -7.52
N LEU A 635 18.05 15.47 -6.84
CA LEU A 635 18.09 15.60 -5.40
C LEU A 635 18.10 17.07 -5.01
N GLY A 636 17.05 17.48 -4.29
CA GLY A 636 16.99 18.75 -3.59
C GLY A 636 17.87 18.75 -2.32
N PRO A 637 17.96 19.89 -1.61
CA PRO A 637 18.72 20.00 -0.36
C PRO A 637 18.13 19.18 0.78
N ALA A 638 16.81 18.91 0.75
CA ALA A 638 16.12 18.09 1.73
C ALA A 638 14.89 17.42 1.12
N GLY A 639 14.42 16.34 1.75
CA GLY A 639 13.18 15.65 1.38
C GLY A 639 13.38 14.47 0.43
N ALA A 640 12.31 14.13 -0.30
CA ALA A 640 12.32 13.09 -1.32
C ALA A 640 12.85 13.63 -2.66
N PRO A 641 13.50 12.81 -3.47
CA PRO A 641 13.97 13.24 -4.78
C PRO A 641 12.81 13.38 -5.78
N LEU A 642 13.01 14.13 -6.85
CA LEU A 642 12.08 14.21 -7.97
C LEU A 642 12.57 13.32 -9.12
N ARG A 643 11.68 12.48 -9.67
CA ARG A 643 12.01 11.61 -10.80
C ARG A 643 11.37 12.10 -12.08
N LEU A 644 12.20 12.29 -13.10
CA LEU A 644 11.85 12.88 -14.39
C LEU A 644 12.39 12.02 -15.54
N TRP A 645 11.84 12.19 -16.74
CA TRP A 645 12.37 11.58 -17.96
C TRP A 645 13.21 12.60 -18.71
N MET A 646 14.47 12.27 -18.97
CA MET A 646 15.41 13.19 -19.60
C MET A 646 15.33 13.10 -21.12
N GLU A 647 14.98 14.20 -21.78
CA GLU A 647 14.95 14.33 -23.23
C GLU A 647 16.10 15.23 -23.72
N LEU A 648 16.53 14.99 -24.96
CA LEU A 648 17.59 15.78 -25.58
C LEU A 648 17.05 17.15 -26.04
N GLU A 649 17.78 18.21 -25.71
CA GLU A 649 17.61 19.55 -26.31
C GLU A 649 18.94 20.09 -26.83
N GLU A 650 19.00 20.28 -28.14
CA GLU A 650 20.20 20.80 -28.82
C GLU A 650 20.43 22.28 -28.47
N GLY A 651 21.68 22.67 -28.23
CA GLY A 651 22.05 24.04 -27.91
C GLY A 651 21.97 24.43 -26.43
N MET A 652 21.61 23.49 -25.54
CA MET A 652 21.71 23.68 -24.10
C MET A 652 23.16 23.65 -23.60
N SER A 653 23.43 24.36 -22.50
CA SER A 653 24.69 24.28 -21.76
C SER A 653 24.88 22.90 -21.13
N ASP A 654 26.09 22.35 -21.23
CA ASP A 654 26.47 21.05 -20.65
C ASP A 654 26.47 21.03 -19.11
N ALA A 655 26.38 22.19 -18.47
CA ALA A 655 26.28 22.33 -17.02
C ALA A 655 24.83 22.57 -16.53
N SER A 656 23.85 22.54 -17.42
CA SER A 656 22.47 22.93 -17.13
C SER A 656 21.47 21.79 -17.36
N LEU A 657 20.39 21.81 -16.57
CA LEU A 657 19.23 20.93 -16.71
C LEU A 657 17.96 21.78 -16.71
N ALA A 658 17.15 21.65 -17.76
CA ALA A 658 15.92 22.43 -17.89
C ALA A 658 14.73 21.69 -17.29
N VAL A 659 14.03 22.36 -16.37
CA VAL A 659 12.86 21.85 -15.64
C VAL A 659 11.78 22.92 -15.54
N ASP A 660 10.58 22.57 -15.06
CA ASP A 660 9.49 23.53 -14.86
C ASP A 660 9.42 24.06 -13.41
N GLU A 661 8.51 25.01 -13.20
CA GLU A 661 8.24 25.61 -11.89
C GLU A 661 7.77 24.56 -10.85
N PRO A 662 6.83 23.65 -11.17
CA PRO A 662 6.52 22.53 -10.28
C PRO A 662 7.75 21.71 -9.83
N ALA A 663 8.69 21.44 -10.73
CA ALA A 663 9.88 20.66 -10.38
C ALA A 663 10.74 21.36 -9.32
N VAL A 664 10.99 22.67 -9.47
CA VAL A 664 11.77 23.43 -8.47
C VAL A 664 11.01 23.58 -7.15
N GLN A 665 9.68 23.63 -7.17
CA GLN A 665 8.84 23.60 -5.96
C GLN A 665 8.95 22.27 -5.22
N VAL A 666 8.83 21.14 -5.92
CA VAL A 666 9.00 19.79 -5.33
C VAL A 666 10.39 19.64 -4.72
N LEU A 667 11.41 20.12 -5.41
CA LEU A 667 12.80 20.06 -4.97
C LEU A 667 13.14 21.09 -3.88
N ASN A 668 12.26 22.05 -3.60
CA ASN A 668 12.49 23.16 -2.68
C ASN A 668 13.78 23.95 -3.00
N VAL A 669 13.92 24.36 -4.26
CA VAL A 669 15.06 25.13 -4.81
C VAL A 669 14.56 26.25 -5.73
N ALA A 670 15.46 27.13 -6.17
CA ALA A 670 15.18 28.14 -7.18
C ALA A 670 15.92 27.85 -8.50
N PHE A 671 15.43 28.41 -9.60
CA PHE A 671 16.21 28.44 -10.85
C PHE A 671 17.56 29.15 -10.62
N GLY A 672 18.63 28.56 -11.13
CA GLY A 672 20.01 28.97 -10.86
C GLY A 672 20.71 28.15 -9.78
N ASP A 673 19.97 27.43 -8.93
CA ASP A 673 20.56 26.51 -7.96
C ASP A 673 21.11 25.25 -8.65
N THR A 674 22.15 24.67 -8.04
CA THR A 674 22.78 23.45 -8.56
C THR A 674 22.35 22.23 -7.75
N CYS A 675 21.70 21.26 -8.40
CA CYS A 675 21.23 20.02 -7.78
C CYS A 675 22.09 18.82 -8.20
N GLN A 676 22.16 17.79 -7.35
CA GLN A 676 22.73 16.50 -7.75
C GLN A 676 21.74 15.75 -8.62
N VAL A 677 22.24 15.11 -9.69
CA VAL A 677 21.44 14.29 -10.60
C VAL A 677 22.05 12.90 -10.68
N ARG A 678 21.19 11.88 -10.60
CA ARG A 678 21.57 10.46 -10.67
C ARG A 678 20.72 9.76 -11.74
N ARG A 679 21.29 8.77 -12.42
CA ARG A 679 20.50 7.83 -13.21
C ARG A 679 19.73 6.89 -12.28
N LEU A 680 18.51 6.51 -12.65
CA LEU A 680 17.80 5.45 -11.93
C LEU A 680 18.46 4.10 -12.26
N ARG A 681 19.02 3.42 -11.25
CA ARG A 681 19.72 2.13 -11.45
C ARG A 681 18.69 1.01 -11.74
N ASP A 682 19.03 0.08 -12.62
CA ASP A 682 18.29 -1.20 -12.72
C ASP A 682 18.72 -2.10 -11.56
N THR A 683 17.82 -2.30 -10.60
CA THR A 683 18.08 -3.00 -9.34
C THR A 683 17.28 -4.31 -9.20
N ARG A 684 16.90 -4.91 -10.33
CA ARG A 684 16.16 -6.20 -10.38
C ARG A 684 17.01 -7.43 -10.03
N GLY A 685 18.34 -7.28 -10.08
CA GLY A 685 19.33 -8.34 -9.85
C GLY A 685 19.42 -8.89 -8.43
#